data_AF-A0A2S0UCG8-F1
#
_entry.id   AF-A0A2S0UCG8-F1
#
_cell.length_a   1.000
_cell.length_b   1.000
_cell.length_c   1.000
_cell.angle_alpha   90.00
_cell.angle_beta   90.00
_cell.angle_gamma   90.00
#
_symmetry.space_group_name_H-M   'P 1'
#
loop_
_entity.id
_entity.type
_entity.pdbx_description
1 polymer ?
#
loop_
_entity_poly.entity_id
_entity_poly.type
_entity_poly.pdbx_seq_one_letter_code
_entity_poly.pdbx_strand_id
1 'polypeptide(L)'
;MRSSKRILTVNWAGTGDFQTIQEAVNSIQHRAEGWTLIQVEPGIYKEKLHIHKPYLFLKGRGEVIVQFDDYARKPRADGQPMGTYASSSVYITAECIRVEGIRFENTAGASDDVGQAVAVYVDADRAAFKHCSFISQQDTLYLGKPKEERRNISGRNYFEECTIVGDIDFIFGSATAFFERCDIISLDQKRPINGYITAAATPVDKQIGFVFHRCRLLSDAAQGSVFLGRPWRDYAKTVFLDCWMGEHIHPEGWNDWDKDAVQSTVVYGEYSSIGPGADAKERILWSRQLTSEEASDYSLERCFAGDTAWIYCEQNSFDEGGINLETNWAIRTANSIMERTPELFEHRGYNGKWSYDFGVVLKGFERLWKLTGEAKYFNYIRNNMDYFIQQDGTIRGYRADEYNIDHINNGKLLFTLHKETGEAKYKQAADLLRSQLKTHPRTSEGAFWHKQIYPYQIWLDGLYMGSPFYLEYLLTYEQDGDLSDVTRQFILCEKHTRDAETGLLFHAWDEQRVQPWCHPETGLSENFWGRSLGWFVMALADVLELLPEEHEDYGSLADMLRRTLSALRAFQDKESGVWYQVLNKPDHKGNYLEASASSMITYAMAKGIRLGLLDDSWRAPMDHAYAGLIAEFVLLTKQGWVNLNKNCMVAGLGGEDRRDGTFAYYISEPIITNDLKGLGAFLLACGEYEHLSHP
;
A
#
# COMPACT_ATOMS: atom_id res chain seq x y z
N MET A 1 -7.92 -17.29 28.40
CA MET A 1 -7.67 -15.99 29.06
C MET A 1 -6.93 -15.13 28.04
N ARG A 2 -7.55 -14.04 27.57
CA ARG A 2 -6.98 -13.15 26.55
C ARG A 2 -5.90 -12.30 27.24
N SER A 3 -4.65 -12.35 26.79
CA SER A 3 -3.61 -11.40 27.22
C SER A 3 -4.10 -9.99 26.88
N SER A 4 -4.12 -9.11 27.89
CA SER A 4 -4.53 -7.73 27.74
C SER A 4 -3.44 -6.95 27.00
N LYS A 5 -3.72 -6.53 25.77
CA LYS A 5 -2.88 -5.60 24.99
C LYS A 5 -2.62 -4.33 25.81
N ARG A 6 -1.35 -3.91 25.94
CA ARG A 6 -0.96 -2.71 26.68
C ARG A 6 -0.39 -1.67 25.71
N ILE A 7 -1.13 -0.59 25.50
CA ILE A 7 -0.71 0.60 24.76
C ILE A 7 -0.39 1.68 25.79
N LEU A 8 0.77 2.31 25.66
CA LEU A 8 1.20 3.47 26.45
C LEU A 8 1.41 4.64 25.49
N THR A 9 0.98 5.83 25.88
CA THR A 9 1.17 7.05 25.09
C THR A 9 2.21 7.95 25.74
N VAL A 10 3.11 8.50 24.94
CA VAL A 10 4.14 9.45 25.38
C VAL A 10 3.90 10.77 24.66
N ASN A 11 3.73 11.84 25.44
CA ASN A 11 3.65 13.19 24.92
C ASN A 11 4.36 14.15 25.87
N TRP A 12 5.44 14.76 25.40
CA TRP A 12 6.25 15.71 26.17
C TRP A 12 5.44 16.92 26.70
N ALA A 13 4.33 17.28 26.04
CA ALA A 13 3.43 18.36 26.46
C ALA A 13 2.46 17.95 27.59
N GLY A 14 2.51 16.70 28.06
CA GLY A 14 1.76 16.22 29.24
C GLY A 14 0.33 15.74 28.98
N THR A 15 -0.04 15.49 27.73
CA THR A 15 -1.37 14.96 27.35
C THR A 15 -1.41 13.44 27.18
N GLY A 16 -0.26 12.75 27.27
CA GLY A 16 -0.15 11.29 27.24
C GLY A 16 0.02 10.67 28.62
N ASP A 17 0.12 9.34 28.68
CA ASP A 17 0.36 8.59 29.92
C ASP A 17 1.71 8.95 30.58
N PHE A 18 2.71 9.31 29.76
CA PHE A 18 4.05 9.72 30.18
C PHE A 18 4.54 10.94 29.39
N GLN A 19 5.46 11.71 29.99
CA GLN A 19 6.10 12.85 29.32
C GLN A 19 7.38 12.45 28.58
N THR A 20 8.05 11.39 29.05
CA THR A 20 9.29 10.88 28.45
C THR A 20 9.15 9.41 28.03
N ILE A 21 9.94 9.00 27.06
CA ILE A 21 9.96 7.62 26.59
C ILE A 21 10.56 6.73 27.67
N GLN A 22 11.58 7.20 28.41
CA GLN A 22 12.21 6.44 29.47
C GLN A 22 11.24 6.11 30.62
N GLU A 23 10.37 7.04 31.01
CA GLU A 23 9.32 6.78 32.01
C GLU A 23 8.36 5.68 31.54
N ALA A 24 7.93 5.75 30.27
CA ALA A 24 7.06 4.73 29.68
C ALA A 24 7.73 3.35 29.70
N VAL A 25 8.99 3.25 29.26
CA VAL A 25 9.78 2.01 29.32
C VAL A 25 9.90 1.49 30.76
N ASN A 26 10.18 2.36 31.73
CA ASN A 26 10.31 1.98 33.14
C ASN A 26 9.01 1.48 33.76
N SER A 27 7.85 1.91 33.23
CA SER A 27 6.53 1.48 33.70
C SER A 27 6.14 0.04 33.30
N ILE A 28 6.91 -0.57 32.41
CA ILE A 28 6.67 -1.93 31.92
C ILE A 28 7.16 -2.94 32.95
N GLN A 29 6.27 -3.83 33.37
CA GLN A 29 6.60 -4.88 34.33
C GLN A 29 7.55 -5.90 33.71
N HIS A 30 8.54 -6.38 34.47
CA HIS A 30 9.54 -7.34 33.98
C HIS A 30 8.98 -8.68 33.47
N ARG A 31 7.74 -9.03 33.81
CA ARG A 31 7.05 -10.26 33.41
C ARG A 31 5.76 -10.01 32.61
N ALA A 32 5.67 -8.88 31.91
CA ALA A 32 4.52 -8.63 31.04
C ALA A 32 4.39 -9.76 30.00
N GLU A 33 3.18 -10.33 29.86
CA GLU A 33 2.88 -11.35 28.85
C GLU A 33 2.49 -10.67 27.53
N GLY A 34 3.34 -10.80 26.50
CA GLY A 34 3.10 -10.24 25.17
C GLY A 34 3.81 -8.90 24.93
N TRP A 35 3.64 -8.32 23.74
CA TRP A 35 4.29 -7.05 23.45
C TRP A 35 3.62 -5.88 24.16
N THR A 36 4.38 -4.79 24.35
CA THR A 36 3.87 -3.48 24.75
C THR A 36 4.11 -2.50 23.60
N LEU A 37 3.08 -1.75 23.23
CA LEU A 37 3.21 -0.63 22.31
C LEU A 37 3.41 0.67 23.11
N ILE A 38 4.47 1.40 22.81
CA ILE A 38 4.65 2.80 23.21
C ILE A 38 4.43 3.66 21.97
N GLN A 39 3.32 4.40 21.93
CA GLN A 39 3.05 5.42 20.91
C GLN A 39 3.66 6.75 21.36
N VAL A 40 4.49 7.36 20.52
CA VAL A 40 5.18 8.62 20.81
C VAL A 40 4.60 9.72 19.93
N GLU A 41 4.04 10.74 20.56
CA GLU A 41 3.51 11.92 19.88
C GLU A 41 4.64 12.80 19.33
N PRO A 42 4.40 13.56 18.24
CA PRO A 42 5.41 14.41 17.62
C PRO A 42 6.10 15.38 18.60
N GLY A 43 7.42 15.51 18.46
CA GLY A 43 8.22 16.37 19.33
C GLY A 43 9.69 15.97 19.43
N ILE A 44 10.43 16.80 20.14
CA ILE A 44 11.85 16.59 20.45
C ILE A 44 11.99 16.12 21.89
N TYR A 45 12.42 14.87 22.06
CA TYR A 45 12.67 14.20 23.32
C TYR A 45 14.16 14.25 23.62
N LYS A 46 14.59 15.24 24.41
CA LYS A 46 15.98 15.34 24.88
C LYS A 46 16.18 14.47 26.12
N GLU A 47 16.44 13.18 25.91
CA GLU A 47 16.65 12.21 26.97
C GLU A 47 17.68 11.14 26.57
N LYS A 48 18.37 10.59 27.58
CA LYS A 48 19.21 9.41 27.39
C LYS A 48 18.34 8.17 27.58
N LEU A 49 18.04 7.48 26.49
CA LEU A 49 17.04 6.41 26.48
C LEU A 49 17.70 5.03 26.60
N HIS A 50 17.27 4.24 27.59
CA HIS A 50 17.65 2.85 27.75
C HIS A 50 16.43 1.93 27.62
N ILE A 51 16.38 1.16 26.53
CA ILE A 51 15.38 0.13 26.26
C ILE A 51 15.88 -1.20 26.83
N HIS A 52 15.44 -1.52 28.04
CA HIS A 52 15.82 -2.73 28.80
C HIS A 52 14.66 -3.72 29.02
N LYS A 53 13.52 -3.48 28.37
CA LYS A 53 12.32 -4.32 28.45
C LYS A 53 12.08 -5.03 27.12
N PRO A 54 11.95 -6.38 27.10
CA PRO A 54 11.75 -7.12 25.86
C PRO A 54 10.32 -6.99 25.36
N TYR A 55 10.08 -7.40 24.10
CA TYR A 55 8.77 -7.35 23.44
C TYR A 55 8.20 -5.93 23.44
N LEU A 56 9.00 -4.97 23.00
CA LEU A 56 8.62 -3.57 22.95
C LEU A 56 8.49 -3.12 21.50
N PHE A 57 7.36 -2.50 21.17
CA PHE A 57 7.19 -1.75 19.95
C PHE A 57 7.11 -0.25 20.27
N LEU A 58 8.07 0.53 19.78
CA LEU A 58 8.11 1.98 19.91
C LEU A 58 7.72 2.61 18.56
N LYS A 59 6.61 3.36 18.49
CA LYS A 59 6.04 3.88 17.24
C LYS A 59 5.80 5.38 17.32
N GLY A 60 6.39 6.16 16.40
CA GLY A 60 6.11 7.59 16.26
C GLY A 60 4.80 7.87 15.51
N ARG A 61 4.05 8.92 15.92
CA ARG A 61 2.81 9.39 15.25
C ARG A 61 3.02 10.61 14.33
N GLY A 62 4.26 10.85 13.91
CA GLY A 62 4.69 11.97 13.09
C GLY A 62 6.18 12.23 13.31
N GLU A 63 6.64 13.48 13.23
CA GLU A 63 8.05 13.79 13.47
C GLU A 63 8.40 13.66 14.97
N VAL A 64 9.03 12.54 15.32
CA VAL A 64 9.56 12.24 16.66
C VAL A 64 11.08 12.19 16.60
N ILE A 65 11.74 13.06 17.37
CA ILE A 65 13.19 13.14 17.46
C ILE A 65 13.63 12.81 18.89
N VAL A 66 14.43 11.76 19.06
CA VAL A 66 15.07 11.42 20.33
C VAL A 66 16.53 11.82 20.24
N GLN A 67 16.96 12.75 21.10
CA GLN A 67 18.30 13.32 21.02
C GLN A 67 19.02 13.38 22.36
N PHE A 68 20.34 13.21 22.33
CA PHE A 68 21.24 13.47 23.45
C PHE A 68 22.61 13.96 22.94
N ASP A 69 23.53 14.31 23.84
CA ASP A 69 24.78 15.00 23.50
C ASP A 69 26.01 14.46 24.27
N ASP A 70 25.99 13.18 24.66
CA ASP A 70 27.17 12.53 25.23
C ASP A 70 28.17 12.11 24.13
N TYR A 71 29.46 12.13 24.46
CA TYR A 71 30.55 11.83 23.53
C TYR A 71 31.73 11.17 24.25
N ALA A 72 32.51 10.39 23.51
CA ALA A 72 33.54 9.52 24.09
C ALA A 72 34.64 10.28 24.84
N ARG A 73 35.04 11.46 24.36
CA ARG A 73 36.07 12.30 25.00
C ARG A 73 35.56 13.10 26.20
N LYS A 74 34.25 13.07 26.49
CA LYS A 74 33.66 13.78 27.62
C LYS A 74 34.29 13.25 28.91
N PRO A 75 34.90 14.10 29.76
CA PRO A 75 35.50 13.63 31.00
C PRO A 75 34.41 13.17 31.97
N ARG A 76 34.60 11.97 32.54
CA ARG A 76 33.81 11.47 33.67
C ARG A 76 34.25 12.16 34.97
N ALA A 77 33.55 11.88 36.07
CA ALA A 77 33.86 12.42 37.39
C ALA A 77 35.29 12.09 37.88
N ASP A 78 35.89 11.00 37.39
CA ASP A 78 37.26 10.58 37.67
C ASP A 78 38.32 11.17 36.70
N GLY A 79 37.90 12.05 35.80
CA GLY A 79 38.74 12.68 34.79
C GLY A 79 39.07 11.79 33.58
N GLN A 80 38.62 10.54 33.56
CA GLN A 80 38.83 9.65 32.42
C GLN A 80 37.79 9.89 31.32
N PRO A 81 38.13 9.69 30.04
CA PRO A 81 37.16 9.77 28.95
C PRO A 81 35.98 8.81 29.17
N MET A 82 34.76 9.25 28.84
CA MET A 82 33.53 8.46 28.88
C MET A 82 33.63 7.17 28.04
N GLY A 83 34.29 7.26 26.89
CA GLY A 83 34.41 6.18 25.92
C GLY A 83 33.14 5.96 25.09
N THR A 84 33.30 5.28 23.96
CA THR A 84 32.26 5.07 22.93
C THR A 84 30.96 4.46 23.47
N TYR A 85 31.06 3.43 24.33
CA TYR A 85 29.87 2.75 24.84
C TYR A 85 28.93 3.68 25.60
N ALA A 86 29.50 4.53 26.44
CA ALA A 86 28.74 5.42 27.29
C ALA A 86 28.31 6.70 26.55
N SER A 87 28.79 6.96 25.32
CA SER A 87 28.37 8.11 24.51
C SER A 87 27.03 7.93 23.79
N SER A 88 26.39 6.77 23.89
CA SER A 88 25.10 6.50 23.23
C SER A 88 23.96 7.40 23.72
N SER A 89 23.24 8.03 22.79
CA SER A 89 21.96 8.71 23.07
C SER A 89 20.88 7.68 23.43
N VAL A 90 20.82 6.60 22.66
CA VAL A 90 19.90 5.47 22.90
C VAL A 90 20.67 4.17 23.05
N TYR A 91 20.35 3.41 24.09
CA TYR A 91 20.89 2.09 24.34
C TYR A 91 19.77 1.05 24.37
N ILE A 92 19.91 -0.01 23.58
CA ILE A 92 18.94 -1.11 23.49
C ILE A 92 19.65 -2.39 23.91
N THR A 93 19.22 -2.97 25.03
CA THR A 93 19.79 -4.21 25.58
C THR A 93 18.78 -5.34 25.71
N ALA A 94 17.53 -5.07 25.39
CA ALA A 94 16.46 -6.05 25.44
C ALA A 94 16.20 -6.67 24.07
N GLU A 95 15.79 -7.93 24.05
CA GLU A 95 15.46 -8.66 22.82
C GLU A 95 14.02 -8.37 22.35
N CYS A 96 13.75 -8.67 21.07
CA CYS A 96 12.42 -8.50 20.47
C CYS A 96 11.96 -7.04 20.56
N ILE A 97 12.70 -6.16 19.91
CA ILE A 97 12.43 -4.73 19.88
C ILE A 97 12.04 -4.33 18.47
N ARG A 98 11.01 -3.50 18.37
CA ARG A 98 10.59 -2.87 17.13
C ARG A 98 10.54 -1.38 17.31
N VAL A 99 10.98 -0.66 16.30
CA VAL A 99 10.93 0.80 16.25
C VAL A 99 10.46 1.23 14.87
N GLU A 100 9.49 2.15 14.83
CA GLU A 100 8.97 2.70 13.59
C GLU A 100 8.79 4.21 13.67
N GLY A 101 9.25 4.94 12.66
CA GLY A 101 8.97 6.37 12.49
C GLY A 101 9.64 7.28 13.53
N ILE A 102 10.86 6.96 13.96
CA ILE A 102 11.61 7.75 14.95
C ILE A 102 12.98 8.14 14.41
N ARG A 103 13.35 9.41 14.60
CA ARG A 103 14.70 9.94 14.35
C ARG A 103 15.50 9.93 15.66
N PHE A 104 16.66 9.30 15.62
CA PHE A 104 17.62 9.24 16.72
C PHE A 104 18.84 10.09 16.39
N GLU A 105 19.15 11.04 17.26
CA GLU A 105 20.25 11.98 17.06
C GLU A 105 21.25 11.94 18.23
N ASN A 106 22.53 12.00 17.90
CA ASN A 106 23.54 12.46 18.84
C ASN A 106 24.08 13.81 18.37
N THR A 107 23.83 14.84 19.18
CA THR A 107 24.10 16.23 18.84
C THR A 107 25.41 16.74 19.45
N ALA A 108 26.33 15.85 19.85
CA ALA A 108 27.56 16.22 20.55
C ALA A 108 28.50 17.13 19.75
N GLY A 109 28.49 17.02 18.41
CA GLY A 109 29.25 17.91 17.52
C GLY A 109 30.34 17.20 16.72
N ALA A 110 31.35 17.97 16.30
CA ALA A 110 32.36 17.56 15.34
C ALA A 110 33.26 16.42 15.85
N SER A 111 33.46 15.37 15.05
CA SER A 111 34.30 14.20 15.37
C SER A 111 35.72 14.57 15.85
N ASP A 112 36.30 15.63 15.28
CA ASP A 112 37.62 16.14 15.67
C ASP A 112 37.69 16.64 17.12
N ASP A 113 36.59 17.19 17.64
CA ASP A 113 36.51 17.72 18.99
C ASP A 113 36.08 16.64 19.98
N VAL A 114 35.01 15.91 19.63
CA VAL A 114 34.28 15.06 20.58
C VAL A 114 34.62 13.57 20.50
N GLY A 115 35.26 13.14 19.42
CA GLY A 115 35.44 11.73 19.11
C GLY A 115 34.11 11.04 18.80
N GLN A 116 33.94 9.80 19.26
CA GLN A 116 32.78 8.97 18.99
C GLN A 116 31.52 9.48 19.69
N ALA A 117 30.41 9.58 18.96
CA ALA A 117 29.12 10.04 19.45
C ALA A 117 28.02 9.11 18.94
N VAL A 118 27.66 8.09 19.72
CA VAL A 118 26.73 7.06 19.23
C VAL A 118 25.28 7.57 19.28
N ALA A 119 24.55 7.51 18.17
CA ALA A 119 23.11 7.82 18.16
C ALA A 119 22.32 6.66 18.78
N VAL A 120 22.57 5.44 18.29
CA VAL A 120 21.93 4.22 18.80
C VAL A 120 22.93 3.10 18.95
N TYR A 121 22.96 2.52 20.15
CA TYR A 121 23.69 1.29 20.44
C TYR A 121 22.70 0.15 20.65
N VAL A 122 22.77 -0.87 19.80
CA VAL A 122 21.97 -2.09 19.85
C VAL A 122 22.85 -3.25 20.33
N ASP A 123 22.69 -3.65 21.58
CA ASP A 123 23.28 -4.88 22.16
C ASP A 123 22.17 -5.90 22.44
N ALA A 124 21.43 -6.25 21.39
CA ALA A 124 20.20 -7.02 21.48
C ALA A 124 19.97 -7.92 20.26
N ASP A 125 19.38 -9.10 20.48
CA ASP A 125 18.86 -9.97 19.42
C ASP A 125 17.42 -9.58 19.03
N ARG A 126 17.10 -9.72 17.74
CA ARG A 126 15.78 -9.42 17.19
C ARG A 126 15.35 -7.96 17.39
N ALA A 127 16.18 -7.03 16.93
CA ALA A 127 15.87 -5.60 16.90
C ALA A 127 15.56 -5.16 15.47
N ALA A 128 14.35 -4.68 15.20
CA ALA A 128 13.91 -4.23 13.88
C ALA A 128 13.55 -2.74 13.88
N PHE A 129 13.98 -2.04 12.85
CA PHE A 129 13.76 -0.61 12.66
C PHE A 129 13.17 -0.36 11.27
N LYS A 130 12.08 0.41 11.20
CA LYS A 130 11.43 0.79 9.94
C LYS A 130 11.20 2.28 9.88
N HIS A 131 11.45 2.91 8.73
CA HIS A 131 11.25 4.36 8.56
C HIS A 131 11.92 5.21 9.66
N CYS A 132 13.07 4.76 10.16
CA CYS A 132 13.82 5.42 11.22
C CYS A 132 14.99 6.21 10.63
N SER A 133 15.47 7.20 11.37
CA SER A 133 16.69 7.94 11.02
C SER A 133 17.70 7.85 12.15
N PHE A 134 18.97 7.67 11.81
CA PHE A 134 20.09 7.59 12.76
C PHE A 134 21.12 8.62 12.35
N ILE A 135 21.30 9.66 13.17
CA ILE A 135 22.10 10.82 12.79
C ILE A 135 23.14 11.08 13.87
N SER A 136 24.40 10.99 13.46
CA SER A 136 25.55 11.46 14.22
C SER A 136 26.70 11.68 13.24
N GLN A 137 27.93 11.75 13.75
CA GLN A 137 29.16 11.81 12.97
C GLN A 137 29.93 10.50 13.12
N GLN A 138 30.96 10.47 13.96
CA GLN A 138 31.77 9.27 14.16
C GLN A 138 31.01 8.26 15.04
N ASP A 139 30.98 7.00 14.57
CA ASP A 139 30.37 5.85 15.27
C ASP A 139 28.83 6.01 15.48
N THR A 140 28.06 6.43 14.47
CA THR A 140 26.60 6.68 14.58
C THR A 140 25.78 5.49 15.11
N LEU A 141 25.94 4.32 14.50
CA LEU A 141 25.10 3.15 14.73
C LEU A 141 25.95 1.94 15.16
N TYR A 142 25.86 1.61 16.44
CA TYR A 142 26.64 0.52 17.03
C TYR A 142 25.79 -0.75 17.14
N LEU A 143 26.10 -1.78 16.36
CA LEU A 143 25.39 -3.04 16.28
C LEU A 143 26.19 -4.20 16.90
N GLY A 144 25.97 -4.44 18.19
CA GLY A 144 26.52 -5.56 18.94
C GLY A 144 27.99 -5.38 19.34
N LYS A 145 28.29 -5.56 20.62
CA LYS A 145 29.65 -5.44 21.15
C LYS A 145 30.52 -6.64 20.76
N PRO A 146 31.70 -6.44 20.18
CA PRO A 146 32.67 -7.53 20.02
C PRO A 146 33.13 -7.98 21.40
N LYS A 147 32.76 -9.19 21.81
CA LYS A 147 33.24 -9.82 23.05
C LYS A 147 34.48 -10.67 22.74
N GLU A 148 35.45 -10.68 23.65
CA GLU A 148 36.68 -11.49 23.54
C GLU A 148 36.44 -13.00 23.70
N GLU A 149 35.22 -13.42 24.04
CA GLU A 149 34.84 -14.81 24.26
C GLU A 149 34.50 -15.55 22.97
N ARG A 150 34.83 -16.86 22.93
CA ARG A 150 34.62 -17.80 21.81
C ARG A 150 33.15 -18.06 21.40
N ARG A 151 32.18 -17.40 22.03
CA ARG A 151 30.76 -17.42 21.63
C ARG A 151 30.21 -16.02 21.72
N ASN A 152 30.26 -15.30 20.61
CA ASN A 152 29.59 -14.02 20.54
C ASN A 152 28.10 -14.26 20.24
N ILE A 153 27.24 -13.87 21.18
CA ILE A 153 25.78 -13.85 21.02
C ILE A 153 25.40 -12.54 20.28
N SER A 154 26.10 -12.22 19.19
CA SER A 154 25.76 -11.02 18.42
C SER A 154 24.32 -11.14 17.96
N GLY A 155 23.53 -10.11 18.26
CA GLY A 155 22.13 -10.07 17.92
C GLY A 155 21.87 -9.90 16.43
N ARG A 156 20.67 -10.29 16.01
CA ARG A 156 20.15 -10.07 14.67
C ARG A 156 19.43 -8.74 14.61
N ASN A 157 19.80 -7.88 13.66
CA ASN A 157 19.23 -6.54 13.52
C ASN A 157 18.73 -6.32 12.09
N TYR A 158 17.55 -5.73 11.94
CA TYR A 158 16.93 -5.47 10.65
C TYR A 158 16.56 -4.00 10.51
N PHE A 159 16.88 -3.41 9.36
CA PHE A 159 16.61 -2.02 9.03
C PHE A 159 15.93 -1.96 7.66
N GLU A 160 14.76 -1.35 7.57
CA GLU A 160 14.02 -1.19 6.32
C GLU A 160 13.68 0.28 6.11
N GLU A 161 14.03 0.81 4.94
CA GLU A 161 13.70 2.19 4.55
C GLU A 161 14.14 3.22 5.61
N CYS A 162 15.30 2.96 6.23
CA CYS A 162 15.92 3.84 7.20
C CYS A 162 16.91 4.79 6.55
N THR A 163 17.19 5.91 7.21
CA THR A 163 18.30 6.82 6.85
C THR A 163 19.38 6.74 7.92
N ILE A 164 20.62 6.44 7.53
CA ILE A 164 21.76 6.38 8.43
C ILE A 164 22.82 7.39 7.96
N VAL A 165 23.18 8.32 8.86
CA VAL A 165 24.07 9.46 8.56
C VAL A 165 25.29 9.43 9.47
N GLY A 166 26.48 9.58 8.91
CA GLY A 166 27.73 9.70 9.68
C GLY A 166 28.96 9.94 8.82
N ASP A 167 30.15 9.92 9.41
CA ASP A 167 31.41 10.21 8.71
C ASP A 167 32.43 9.05 8.76
N ILE A 168 32.83 8.62 9.96
CA ILE A 168 33.88 7.64 10.23
C ILE A 168 33.25 6.46 10.95
N ASP A 169 33.41 5.27 10.38
CA ASP A 169 33.01 4.00 10.98
C ASP A 169 31.55 3.99 11.45
N PHE A 170 30.69 4.72 10.75
CA PHE A 170 29.41 5.13 11.32
C PHE A 170 28.38 4.00 11.40
N ILE A 171 28.63 2.85 10.78
CA ILE A 171 27.93 1.58 11.02
C ILE A 171 28.95 0.52 11.45
N PHE A 172 28.94 0.14 12.72
CA PHE A 172 30.01 -0.69 13.28
C PHE A 172 29.52 -1.69 14.30
N GLY A 173 30.34 -2.70 14.58
CA GLY A 173 30.05 -3.73 15.58
C GLY A 173 30.01 -5.15 15.00
N SER A 174 29.51 -6.08 15.80
CA SER A 174 29.66 -7.53 15.58
C SER A 174 28.36 -8.27 15.25
N ALA A 175 27.23 -7.56 15.14
CA ALA A 175 25.91 -8.10 14.81
C ALA A 175 25.84 -8.73 13.42
N THR A 176 24.82 -9.59 13.24
CA THR A 176 24.31 -9.91 11.90
C THR A 176 23.23 -8.89 11.59
N ALA A 177 23.47 -7.99 10.64
CA ALA A 177 22.57 -6.89 10.34
C ALA A 177 22.19 -6.85 8.86
N PHE A 178 20.90 -6.65 8.59
CA PHE A 178 20.36 -6.58 7.24
C PHE A 178 19.69 -5.21 7.02
N PHE A 179 20.16 -4.47 6.04
CA PHE A 179 19.68 -3.16 5.64
C PHE A 179 18.98 -3.28 4.28
N GLU A 180 17.67 -3.10 4.26
CA GLU A 180 16.81 -3.19 3.08
C GLU A 180 16.38 -1.77 2.66
N ARG A 181 16.67 -1.37 1.42
CA ARG A 181 16.21 -0.09 0.84
C ARG A 181 16.54 1.15 1.70
N CYS A 182 17.67 1.14 2.40
CA CYS A 182 18.08 2.23 3.27
C CYS A 182 18.90 3.28 2.51
N ASP A 183 18.85 4.52 3.00
CA ASP A 183 19.75 5.60 2.60
C ASP A 183 20.94 5.66 3.55
N ILE A 184 22.14 5.49 3.01
CA ILE A 184 23.41 5.51 3.73
C ILE A 184 24.14 6.78 3.32
N ILE A 185 24.20 7.77 4.22
CA ILE A 185 24.65 9.12 3.91
C ILE A 185 25.97 9.43 4.61
N SER A 186 27.04 9.62 3.83
CA SER A 186 28.33 10.06 4.35
C SER A 186 28.43 11.58 4.42
N LEU A 187 28.80 12.13 5.57
CA LEU A 187 29.01 13.57 5.76
C LEU A 187 30.38 13.99 5.19
N ASP A 188 30.43 15.15 4.53
CA ASP A 188 31.69 15.75 4.04
C ASP A 188 32.52 16.37 5.18
N GLN A 189 33.62 15.71 5.52
CA GLN A 189 34.66 16.20 6.44
C GLN A 189 35.70 17.08 5.75
N LYS A 190 35.62 17.28 4.42
CA LYS A 190 36.57 18.05 3.61
C LYS A 190 37.99 17.51 3.69
N ARG A 191 38.12 16.17 3.63
CA ARG A 191 39.40 15.44 3.70
C ARG A 191 39.65 14.62 2.44
N PRO A 192 40.92 14.35 2.07
CA PRO A 192 41.24 13.49 0.94
C PRO A 192 40.64 12.09 1.07
N ILE A 193 40.75 11.49 2.26
CA ILE A 193 39.96 10.34 2.67
C ILE A 193 38.90 10.87 3.62
N ASN A 194 37.66 10.93 3.12
CA ASN A 194 36.54 11.53 3.79
C ASN A 194 35.96 10.64 4.88
N GLY A 195 36.02 9.30 4.75
CA GLY A 195 35.45 8.43 5.76
C GLY A 195 35.30 6.97 5.36
N TYR A 196 34.63 6.23 6.24
CA TYR A 196 34.40 4.79 6.12
C TYR A 196 32.96 4.49 6.53
N ILE A 197 32.19 3.84 5.67
CA ILE A 197 30.78 3.53 5.97
C ILE A 197 30.69 2.47 7.07
N THR A 198 31.42 1.36 6.91
CA THR A 198 31.34 0.23 7.84
C THR A 198 32.64 -0.04 8.58
N ALA A 199 32.52 -0.41 9.86
CA ALA A 199 33.59 -0.99 10.67
C ALA A 199 33.12 -2.30 11.34
N ALA A 200 32.94 -3.33 10.51
CA ALA A 200 32.43 -4.63 10.97
C ALA A 200 33.47 -5.36 11.84
N ALA A 201 32.96 -6.06 12.86
CA ALA A 201 33.70 -6.87 13.81
C ALA A 201 33.08 -8.28 13.91
N THR A 202 32.70 -8.83 12.76
CA THR A 202 32.02 -10.13 12.66
C THR A 202 32.87 -11.22 13.33
N PRO A 203 32.29 -12.01 14.25
CA PRO A 203 32.95 -13.15 14.88
C PRO A 203 33.30 -14.23 13.87
N VAL A 204 34.38 -14.98 14.14
CA VAL A 204 34.83 -16.09 13.28
C VAL A 204 33.76 -17.19 13.10
N ASP A 205 32.89 -17.39 14.09
CA ASP A 205 31.82 -18.39 14.09
C ASP A 205 30.52 -17.93 13.44
N LYS A 206 30.41 -16.66 13.04
CA LYS A 206 29.24 -16.11 12.35
C LYS A 206 29.45 -16.14 10.84
N GLN A 207 28.49 -16.70 10.11
CA GLN A 207 28.57 -16.76 8.64
C GLN A 207 28.33 -15.41 7.98
N ILE A 208 27.41 -14.61 8.54
CA ILE A 208 26.92 -13.36 7.97
C ILE A 208 27.14 -12.22 8.96
N GLY A 209 27.74 -11.13 8.48
CA GLY A 209 27.90 -9.87 9.20
C GLY A 209 26.87 -8.85 8.75
N PHE A 210 27.31 -7.79 8.07
CA PHE A 210 26.43 -6.76 7.54
C PHE A 210 26.06 -7.04 6.07
N VAL A 211 24.79 -6.87 5.75
CA VAL A 211 24.24 -7.01 4.39
C VAL A 211 23.44 -5.76 4.07
N PHE A 212 23.82 -5.07 3.01
CA PHE A 212 23.12 -3.92 2.45
C PHE A 212 22.48 -4.36 1.15
N HIS A 213 21.16 -4.35 1.07
CA HIS A 213 20.41 -4.80 -0.10
C HIS A 213 19.52 -3.64 -0.59
N ARG A 214 19.67 -3.30 -1.88
CA ARG A 214 18.94 -2.20 -2.54
C ARG A 214 19.07 -0.85 -1.85
N CYS A 215 20.17 -0.62 -1.14
CA CYS A 215 20.44 0.63 -0.45
C CYS A 215 20.99 1.69 -1.42
N ARG A 216 20.89 2.97 -1.04
CA ARG A 216 21.53 4.08 -1.76
C ARG A 216 22.63 4.67 -0.90
N LEU A 217 23.84 4.72 -1.44
CA LEU A 217 24.99 5.36 -0.81
C LEU A 217 25.13 6.76 -1.37
N LEU A 218 24.94 7.77 -0.53
CA LEU A 218 24.79 9.18 -0.88
C LEU A 218 25.81 10.04 -0.12
N SER A 219 26.34 11.08 -0.76
CA SER A 219 27.21 12.07 -0.12
C SER A 219 27.44 13.25 -1.07
N ASP A 220 27.77 14.41 -0.51
CA ASP A 220 28.33 15.58 -1.19
C ASP A 220 29.86 15.69 -1.04
N ALA A 221 30.51 14.71 -0.40
CA ALA A 221 31.96 14.63 -0.27
C ALA A 221 32.66 14.48 -1.64
N ALA A 222 33.96 14.76 -1.66
CA ALA A 222 34.78 14.66 -2.86
C ALA A 222 34.68 13.27 -3.52
N GLN A 223 34.75 13.24 -4.86
CA GLN A 223 34.76 11.99 -5.63
C GLN A 223 35.84 11.04 -5.12
N GLY A 224 35.49 9.76 -4.96
CA GLY A 224 36.43 8.71 -4.59
C GLY A 224 37.06 8.85 -3.20
N SER A 225 36.42 9.56 -2.26
CA SER A 225 37.00 9.85 -0.94
C SER A 225 36.47 8.97 0.21
N VAL A 226 35.38 8.22 0.01
CA VAL A 226 34.72 7.41 1.06
C VAL A 226 34.85 5.93 0.79
N PHE A 227 35.36 5.15 1.74
CA PHE A 227 35.40 3.70 1.64
C PHE A 227 34.07 3.05 2.08
N LEU A 228 33.69 1.94 1.43
CA LEU A 228 32.58 1.06 1.84
C LEU A 228 32.79 0.49 3.25
N GLY A 229 34.05 0.31 3.65
CA GLY A 229 34.37 -0.01 5.04
C GLY A 229 35.78 -0.54 5.27
N ARG A 230 35.99 -0.97 6.51
CA ARG A 230 37.25 -1.54 7.00
C ARG A 230 37.05 -2.47 8.20
N PRO A 231 37.99 -3.42 8.46
CA PRO A 231 37.80 -4.45 9.47
C PRO A 231 38.18 -3.97 10.87
N TRP A 232 37.18 -3.77 11.73
CA TRP A 232 37.46 -3.52 13.15
C TRP A 232 38.06 -4.76 13.82
N ARG A 233 37.62 -5.97 13.40
CA ARG A 233 38.21 -7.27 13.77
C ARG A 233 38.51 -8.13 12.53
N ASP A 234 39.38 -9.10 12.72
CA ASP A 234 40.05 -9.83 11.62
C ASP A 234 39.10 -10.58 10.69
N TYR A 235 37.93 -11.01 11.16
CA TYR A 235 36.95 -11.77 10.38
C TYR A 235 35.75 -10.93 9.93
N ALA A 236 35.90 -9.62 9.81
CA ALA A 236 34.85 -8.70 9.39
C ALA A 236 34.16 -9.16 8.10
N LYS A 237 32.82 -9.05 8.07
CA LYS A 237 32.01 -9.43 6.90
C LYS A 237 31.00 -8.35 6.57
N THR A 238 31.05 -7.84 5.35
CA THR A 238 30.14 -6.81 4.82
C THR A 238 29.85 -7.08 3.35
N VAL A 239 28.59 -7.05 2.95
CA VAL A 239 28.19 -7.25 1.54
C VAL A 239 27.20 -6.17 1.09
N PHE A 240 27.39 -5.66 -0.13
CA PHE A 240 26.47 -4.73 -0.81
C PHE A 240 25.83 -5.41 -2.03
N LEU A 241 24.51 -5.49 -2.06
CA LEU A 241 23.72 -6.20 -3.08
C LEU A 241 22.74 -5.22 -3.72
N ASP A 242 22.74 -5.12 -5.05
CA ASP A 242 21.80 -4.29 -5.84
C ASP A 242 21.72 -2.83 -5.37
N CYS A 243 22.82 -2.29 -4.83
CA CYS A 243 22.86 -0.94 -4.28
C CYS A 243 23.12 0.10 -5.36
N TRP A 244 22.66 1.33 -5.14
CA TRP A 244 23.12 2.49 -5.91
C TRP A 244 24.26 3.18 -5.15
N MET A 245 25.40 3.42 -5.82
CA MET A 245 26.60 4.01 -5.23
C MET A 245 26.97 5.33 -5.90
N GLY A 246 27.00 6.42 -5.11
CA GLY A 246 27.42 7.74 -5.57
C GLY A 246 28.93 7.85 -5.85
N GLU A 247 29.34 8.92 -6.52
CA GLU A 247 30.72 9.10 -7.02
C GLU A 247 31.76 9.31 -5.91
N HIS A 248 31.31 9.61 -4.69
CA HIS A 248 32.17 9.73 -3.50
C HIS A 248 32.79 8.38 -3.09
N ILE A 249 32.27 7.24 -3.55
CA ILE A 249 32.81 5.93 -3.18
C ILE A 249 34.21 5.74 -3.79
N HIS A 250 35.17 5.44 -2.91
CA HIS A 250 36.56 5.21 -3.25
C HIS A 250 36.69 4.01 -4.21
N PRO A 251 37.49 4.11 -5.29
CA PRO A 251 37.60 3.05 -6.31
C PRO A 251 37.98 1.68 -5.74
N GLU A 252 38.92 1.65 -4.79
CA GLU A 252 39.33 0.42 -4.08
C GLU A 252 38.20 -0.23 -3.28
N GLY A 253 37.17 0.53 -2.89
CA GLY A 253 36.02 0.08 -2.11
C GLY A 253 36.31 -0.14 -0.63
N TRP A 254 37.39 -0.85 -0.30
CA TRP A 254 37.66 -1.31 1.07
C TRP A 254 39.08 -0.98 1.52
N ASN A 255 39.23 -0.72 2.83
CA ASN A 255 40.53 -0.52 3.47
C ASN A 255 40.78 -1.65 4.48
N ASP A 256 42.02 -2.13 4.58
CA ASP A 256 42.41 -3.24 5.46
C ASP A 256 42.79 -2.81 6.88
N TRP A 257 42.69 -1.51 7.18
CA TRP A 257 43.07 -0.92 8.46
C TRP A 257 44.57 -1.07 8.78
N ASP A 258 45.42 -1.10 7.76
CA ASP A 258 46.87 -1.35 7.88
C ASP A 258 47.18 -2.73 8.50
N LYS A 259 46.37 -3.74 8.18
CA LYS A 259 46.50 -5.11 8.69
C LYS A 259 46.50 -6.13 7.56
N ASP A 260 47.64 -6.34 6.90
CA ASP A 260 47.77 -7.31 5.79
C ASP A 260 47.16 -8.70 6.07
N ALA A 261 47.25 -9.18 7.31
CA ALA A 261 46.70 -10.48 7.71
C ALA A 261 45.18 -10.61 7.51
N VAL A 262 44.43 -9.51 7.60
CA VAL A 262 42.96 -9.53 7.49
C VAL A 262 42.48 -9.77 6.06
N GLN A 263 43.31 -9.46 5.06
CA GLN A 263 42.97 -9.62 3.63
C GLN A 263 42.63 -11.08 3.27
N SER A 264 43.12 -12.05 4.06
CA SER A 264 42.82 -13.49 3.90
C SER A 264 41.63 -14.00 4.73
N THR A 265 41.10 -13.19 5.64
CA THR A 265 40.11 -13.61 6.66
C THR A 265 38.79 -12.84 6.60
N VAL A 266 38.78 -11.61 6.07
CA VAL A 266 37.57 -10.82 5.85
C VAL A 266 36.73 -11.37 4.69
N VAL A 267 35.44 -11.02 4.70
CA VAL A 267 34.53 -11.26 3.58
C VAL A 267 33.90 -9.94 3.18
N TYR A 268 34.43 -9.32 2.14
CA TYR A 268 33.84 -8.15 1.52
C TYR A 268 33.32 -8.48 0.13
N GLY A 269 32.04 -8.19 -0.10
CA GLY A 269 31.32 -8.62 -1.29
C GLY A 269 30.47 -7.51 -1.91
N GLU A 270 30.40 -7.50 -3.24
CA GLU A 270 29.46 -6.69 -4.00
C GLU A 270 28.74 -7.58 -5.02
N TYR A 271 27.45 -7.32 -5.25
CA TYR A 271 26.66 -7.93 -6.32
C TYR A 271 25.79 -6.88 -6.99
N SER A 272 25.83 -6.80 -8.32
CA SER A 272 24.84 -6.08 -9.14
C SER A 272 24.56 -4.61 -8.70
N SER A 273 25.53 -3.98 -8.04
CA SER A 273 25.43 -2.58 -7.64
C SER A 273 25.73 -1.67 -8.83
N ILE A 274 25.07 -0.52 -8.87
CA ILE A 274 25.09 0.43 -9.99
C ILE A 274 25.40 1.85 -9.51
N GLY A 275 25.68 2.76 -10.43
CA GLY A 275 25.97 4.17 -10.13
C GLY A 275 27.43 4.53 -10.33
N PRO A 276 27.78 5.82 -10.26
CA PRO A 276 29.13 6.31 -10.60
C PRO A 276 30.23 5.81 -9.66
N GLY A 277 29.91 5.39 -8.43
CA GLY A 277 30.87 4.78 -7.50
C GLY A 277 30.95 3.25 -7.55
N ALA A 278 30.08 2.60 -8.33
CA ALA A 278 29.98 1.14 -8.42
C ALA A 278 30.90 0.56 -9.50
N ASP A 279 32.20 0.91 -9.48
CA ASP A 279 33.18 0.32 -10.40
C ASP A 279 33.84 -0.92 -9.80
N ALA A 280 33.28 -2.09 -10.12
CA ALA A 280 33.77 -3.39 -9.70
C ALA A 280 35.20 -3.71 -10.16
N LYS A 281 35.72 -3.06 -11.21
CA LYS A 281 37.04 -3.37 -11.79
C LYS A 281 38.20 -2.77 -11.00
N GLU A 282 37.95 -1.67 -10.31
CA GLU A 282 38.93 -0.94 -9.51
C GLU A 282 38.99 -1.43 -8.05
N ARG A 283 38.12 -2.38 -7.68
CA ARG A 283 38.08 -2.93 -6.33
C ARG A 283 39.36 -3.70 -6.02
N ILE A 284 39.81 -3.55 -4.78
CA ILE A 284 40.87 -4.36 -4.17
C ILE A 284 40.68 -5.86 -4.39
N LEU A 285 41.78 -6.57 -4.67
CA LEU A 285 41.78 -7.98 -5.09
C LEU A 285 41.27 -8.97 -4.04
N TRP A 286 41.25 -8.59 -2.76
CA TRP A 286 40.75 -9.42 -1.67
C TRP A 286 39.27 -9.15 -1.33
N SER A 287 38.59 -8.30 -2.11
CA SER A 287 37.12 -8.25 -2.17
C SER A 287 36.58 -9.25 -3.20
N ARG A 288 35.27 -9.46 -3.19
CA ARG A 288 34.59 -10.41 -4.07
C ARG A 288 33.49 -9.73 -4.86
N GLN A 289 33.50 -9.90 -6.17
CA GLN A 289 32.31 -9.72 -6.99
C GLN A 289 31.55 -11.04 -6.95
N LEU A 290 30.42 -11.05 -6.26
CA LEU A 290 29.63 -12.25 -6.05
C LEU A 290 28.94 -12.65 -7.36
N THR A 291 28.77 -13.95 -7.55
CA THR A 291 27.83 -14.49 -8.54
C THR A 291 26.40 -14.38 -8.04
N SER A 292 25.41 -14.56 -8.92
CA SER A 292 24.00 -14.61 -8.51
C SER A 292 23.71 -15.71 -7.49
N GLU A 293 24.42 -16.84 -7.57
CA GLU A 293 24.27 -17.96 -6.64
C GLU A 293 24.83 -17.59 -5.25
N GLU A 294 26.04 -17.02 -5.19
CA GLU A 294 26.64 -16.55 -3.93
C GLU A 294 25.85 -15.39 -3.33
N ALA A 295 25.32 -14.48 -4.14
CA ALA A 295 24.45 -13.39 -3.67
C ALA A 295 23.18 -13.93 -3.00
N SER A 296 22.64 -15.06 -3.47
CA SER A 296 21.44 -15.68 -2.88
C SER A 296 21.65 -16.23 -1.46
N ASP A 297 22.91 -16.52 -1.07
CA ASP A 297 23.26 -16.92 0.30
C ASP A 297 23.09 -15.77 1.31
N TYR A 298 22.94 -14.54 0.82
CA TYR A 298 22.68 -13.35 1.61
C TYR A 298 21.22 -12.90 1.55
N SER A 299 20.27 -13.77 1.16
CA SER A 299 18.83 -13.45 1.28
C SER A 299 18.45 -13.18 2.74
N LEU A 300 17.33 -12.46 2.96
CA LEU A 300 16.83 -12.16 4.31
C LEU A 300 16.62 -13.44 5.14
N GLU A 301 16.05 -14.48 4.52
CA GLU A 301 15.82 -15.77 5.15
C GLU A 301 17.15 -16.45 5.53
N ARG A 302 18.17 -16.39 4.68
CA ARG A 302 19.48 -16.96 4.97
C ARG A 302 20.19 -16.19 6.08
N CYS A 303 20.13 -14.86 6.05
CA CYS A 303 20.71 -13.97 7.05
C CYS A 303 20.24 -14.30 8.46
N PHE A 304 18.96 -14.63 8.61
CA PHE A 304 18.36 -14.94 9.91
C PHE A 304 17.97 -16.41 10.10
N ALA A 305 18.54 -17.31 9.29
CA ALA A 305 18.31 -18.76 9.36
C ALA A 305 16.82 -19.17 9.35
N GLY A 306 15.99 -18.43 8.60
CA GLY A 306 14.55 -18.61 8.47
C GLY A 306 13.71 -17.99 9.61
N ASP A 307 14.33 -17.54 10.70
CA ASP A 307 13.63 -16.86 11.79
C ASP A 307 13.55 -15.36 11.49
N THR A 308 12.52 -14.98 10.72
CA THR A 308 12.21 -13.59 10.32
C THR A 308 10.92 -13.06 10.98
N ALA A 309 10.20 -13.89 11.73
CA ALA A 309 8.91 -13.53 12.33
C ALA A 309 8.99 -12.35 13.31
N TRP A 310 10.16 -12.11 13.92
CA TRP A 310 10.37 -10.98 14.81
C TRP A 310 10.47 -9.63 14.08
N ILE A 311 10.76 -9.64 12.77
CA ILE A 311 10.81 -8.43 11.94
C ILE A 311 9.39 -7.85 11.75
N TYR A 312 8.45 -8.74 11.43
CA TYR A 312 7.09 -8.36 11.10
C TYR A 312 6.21 -8.46 12.33
N CYS A 313 5.53 -7.36 12.66
CA CYS A 313 4.40 -7.48 13.55
C CYS A 313 3.36 -8.36 12.87
N GLU A 314 2.78 -9.33 13.60
CA GLU A 314 1.38 -9.62 13.36
C GLU A 314 0.69 -8.26 13.56
N GLN A 315 0.44 -7.53 12.48
CA GLN A 315 -0.20 -6.20 12.50
C GLN A 315 -1.52 -6.23 13.31
N ASN A 316 -2.05 -7.43 13.54
CA ASN A 316 -3.24 -7.73 14.35
C ASN A 316 -3.05 -7.53 15.88
N SER A 317 -1.83 -7.31 16.38
CA SER A 317 -1.57 -7.33 17.83
C SER A 317 -1.56 -5.97 18.53
N PHE A 318 -1.19 -4.86 17.89
CA PHE A 318 -1.12 -3.51 18.53
C PHE A 318 -1.73 -2.36 17.75
N ASP A 319 -2.09 -2.57 16.50
CA ASP A 319 -2.86 -1.58 15.77
C ASP A 319 -4.33 -1.68 16.22
N GLU A 320 -4.85 -0.61 16.82
CA GLU A 320 -6.24 -0.26 16.54
C GLU A 320 -6.31 -0.09 15.02
N GLY A 321 -7.10 -0.92 14.35
CA GLY A 321 -7.15 -1.09 12.90
C GLY A 321 -7.19 0.22 12.11
N GLY A 322 -6.01 0.76 11.83
CA GLY A 322 -5.80 2.01 11.15
C GLY A 322 -4.81 1.79 10.03
N ILE A 323 -5.30 1.94 8.80
CA ILE A 323 -4.51 1.87 7.58
C ILE A 323 -3.35 2.88 7.63
N ASN A 324 -2.14 2.43 7.31
CA ASN A 324 -0.93 3.27 7.29
C ASN A 324 -0.99 4.33 6.16
N LEU A 325 -0.82 5.60 6.52
CA LEU A 325 -0.99 6.74 5.63
C LEU A 325 0.08 6.87 4.52
N GLU A 326 1.27 6.26 4.68
CA GLU A 326 2.39 6.44 3.73
C GLU A 326 2.58 5.28 2.75
N THR A 327 2.11 4.07 3.08
CA THR A 327 2.33 2.86 2.26
C THR A 327 1.07 2.35 1.55
N ASN A 328 -0.11 2.76 1.99
CA ASN A 328 -1.38 2.23 1.49
C ASN A 328 -1.92 3.04 0.29
N TRP A 329 -2.21 2.36 -0.82
CA TRP A 329 -2.63 3.00 -2.06
C TRP A 329 -4.07 3.52 -1.99
N ALA A 330 -4.97 2.91 -1.21
CA ALA A 330 -6.32 3.45 -1.02
C ALA A 330 -6.27 4.83 -0.33
N ILE A 331 -5.50 4.97 0.76
CA ILE A 331 -5.33 6.26 1.43
C ILE A 331 -4.71 7.28 0.49
N ARG A 332 -3.59 6.94 -0.16
CA ARG A 332 -2.86 7.89 -1.03
C ARG A 332 -3.75 8.39 -2.17
N THR A 333 -4.58 7.50 -2.71
CA THR A 333 -5.57 7.84 -3.73
C THR A 333 -6.65 8.75 -3.17
N ALA A 334 -7.24 8.42 -2.02
CA ALA A 334 -8.27 9.23 -1.38
C ALA A 334 -7.76 10.64 -1.04
N ASN A 335 -6.57 10.76 -0.45
CA ASN A 335 -5.94 12.06 -0.16
C ASN A 335 -5.70 12.86 -1.46
N SER A 336 -5.18 12.21 -2.51
CA SER A 336 -4.98 12.86 -3.80
C SER A 336 -6.29 13.38 -4.41
N ILE A 337 -7.39 12.65 -4.25
CA ILE A 337 -8.72 13.08 -4.70
C ILE A 337 -9.20 14.28 -3.88
N MET A 338 -9.17 14.19 -2.54
CA MET A 338 -9.62 15.26 -1.65
C MET A 338 -8.83 16.56 -1.84
N GLU A 339 -7.51 16.47 -2.07
CA GLU A 339 -6.67 17.65 -2.27
C GLU A 339 -6.87 18.28 -3.66
N ARG A 340 -7.06 17.47 -4.71
CA ARG A 340 -7.29 17.98 -6.07
C ARG A 340 -8.69 18.55 -6.26
N THR A 341 -9.68 17.87 -5.69
CA THR A 341 -11.09 18.18 -5.87
C THR A 341 -11.81 18.08 -4.52
N PRO A 342 -11.65 19.07 -3.62
CA PRO A 342 -12.33 19.06 -2.32
C PRO A 342 -13.86 18.94 -2.44
N GLU A 343 -14.41 19.53 -3.50
CA GLU A 343 -15.82 19.47 -3.86
C GLU A 343 -15.96 18.72 -5.19
N LEU A 344 -16.21 17.42 -5.11
CA LEU A 344 -16.30 16.50 -6.26
C LEU A 344 -17.34 16.95 -7.30
N PHE A 345 -18.43 17.61 -6.88
CA PHE A 345 -19.44 18.17 -7.78
C PHE A 345 -18.91 19.32 -8.65
N GLU A 346 -17.78 19.93 -8.31
CA GLU A 346 -17.07 20.94 -9.13
C GLU A 346 -16.08 20.32 -10.13
N HIS A 347 -15.96 18.98 -10.17
CA HIS A 347 -15.03 18.32 -11.07
C HIS A 347 -15.29 18.74 -12.53
N ARG A 348 -14.21 19.10 -13.24
CA ARG A 348 -14.28 19.63 -14.60
C ARG A 348 -15.01 18.66 -15.53
N GLY A 349 -15.91 19.20 -16.35
CA GLY A 349 -16.69 18.42 -17.32
C GLY A 349 -18.05 17.94 -16.80
N TYR A 350 -18.31 18.01 -15.49
CA TYR A 350 -19.60 17.58 -14.91
C TYR A 350 -20.55 18.74 -14.60
N ASN A 351 -20.04 19.95 -14.34
CA ASN A 351 -20.83 21.17 -14.11
C ASN A 351 -21.97 20.99 -13.08
N GLY A 352 -21.71 20.27 -11.98
CA GLY A 352 -22.72 20.01 -10.94
C GLY A 352 -23.85 19.05 -11.35
N LYS A 353 -23.68 18.26 -12.42
CA LYS A 353 -24.65 17.24 -12.86
C LYS A 353 -24.73 16.07 -11.87
N TRP A 354 -25.93 15.54 -11.63
CA TRP A 354 -26.12 14.26 -10.93
C TRP A 354 -25.60 13.10 -11.78
N SER A 355 -24.31 12.78 -11.63
CA SER A 355 -23.63 11.73 -12.41
C SER A 355 -23.22 10.55 -11.52
N TYR A 356 -23.36 9.34 -12.05
CA TYR A 356 -23.03 8.10 -11.33
C TYR A 356 -21.57 8.01 -10.92
N ASP A 357 -20.69 8.68 -11.66
CA ASP A 357 -19.25 8.81 -11.45
C ASP A 357 -18.90 9.19 -10.01
N PHE A 358 -19.66 10.12 -9.45
CA PHE A 358 -19.48 10.57 -8.08
C PHE A 358 -19.78 9.44 -7.10
N GLY A 359 -20.87 8.69 -7.32
CA GLY A 359 -21.23 7.53 -6.51
C GLY A 359 -20.13 6.46 -6.51
N VAL A 360 -19.48 6.22 -7.64
CA VAL A 360 -18.36 5.25 -7.72
C VAL A 360 -17.20 5.69 -6.82
N VAL A 361 -16.76 6.95 -6.96
CA VAL A 361 -15.67 7.51 -6.14
C VAL A 361 -16.04 7.46 -4.66
N LEU A 362 -17.23 7.95 -4.32
CA LEU A 362 -17.67 8.06 -2.94
C LEU A 362 -17.94 6.69 -2.29
N LYS A 363 -18.26 5.63 -3.05
CA LYS A 363 -18.26 4.25 -2.53
C LYS A 363 -16.86 3.77 -2.17
N GLY A 364 -15.82 4.19 -2.91
CA GLY A 364 -14.43 3.99 -2.50
C GLY A 364 -14.10 4.67 -1.18
N PHE A 365 -14.55 5.92 -1.00
CA PHE A 365 -14.44 6.62 0.29
C PHE A 365 -15.22 5.94 1.41
N GLU A 366 -16.41 5.39 1.12
CA GLU A 366 -17.19 4.65 2.11
C GLU A 366 -16.45 3.40 2.56
N ARG A 367 -15.85 2.65 1.63
CA ARG A 367 -15.00 1.50 1.95
C ARG A 367 -13.85 1.93 2.84
N LEU A 368 -13.14 2.99 2.47
CA LEU A 368 -12.01 3.49 3.25
C LEU A 368 -12.42 3.99 4.64
N TRP A 369 -13.55 4.68 4.75
CA TRP A 369 -14.12 5.08 6.04
C TRP A 369 -14.45 3.87 6.92
N LYS A 370 -15.11 2.84 6.37
CA LYS A 370 -15.41 1.59 7.10
C LYS A 370 -14.15 0.87 7.58
N LEU A 371 -13.07 0.94 6.81
CA LEU A 371 -11.80 0.31 7.16
C LEU A 371 -10.98 1.09 8.19
N THR A 372 -11.03 2.43 8.14
CA THR A 372 -10.14 3.29 8.93
C THR A 372 -10.81 3.93 10.14
N GLY A 373 -12.14 4.07 10.12
CA GLY A 373 -12.88 4.89 11.07
C GLY A 373 -12.62 6.40 10.95
N GLU A 374 -11.80 6.87 10.01
CA GLU A 374 -11.43 8.28 9.92
C GLU A 374 -12.59 9.16 9.43
N ALA A 375 -13.03 10.09 10.29
CA ALA A 375 -14.16 10.95 10.03
C ALA A 375 -14.02 11.83 8.76
N LYS A 376 -12.80 12.11 8.30
CA LYS A 376 -12.54 12.92 7.10
C LYS A 376 -13.16 12.31 5.84
N TYR A 377 -13.14 10.97 5.72
CA TYR A 377 -13.70 10.29 4.56
C TYR A 377 -15.23 10.30 4.58
N PHE A 378 -15.85 10.08 5.74
CA PHE A 378 -17.30 10.22 5.90
C PHE A 378 -17.78 11.66 5.62
N ASN A 379 -17.06 12.65 6.16
CA ASN A 379 -17.36 14.06 5.92
C ASN A 379 -17.24 14.42 4.43
N TYR A 380 -16.25 13.87 3.72
CA TYR A 380 -16.13 14.06 2.28
C TYR A 380 -17.32 13.48 1.51
N ILE A 381 -17.82 12.29 1.89
CA ILE A 381 -19.05 11.71 1.33
C ILE A 381 -20.24 12.63 1.58
N ARG A 382 -20.46 13.03 2.85
CA ARG A 382 -21.60 13.85 3.24
C ARG A 382 -21.60 15.19 2.52
N ASN A 383 -20.47 15.92 2.52
CA ASN A 383 -20.37 17.24 1.89
C ASN A 383 -20.71 17.18 0.40
N ASN A 384 -20.25 16.15 -0.29
CA ASN A 384 -20.50 15.98 -1.72
C ASN A 384 -21.94 15.54 -2.02
N MET A 385 -22.55 14.71 -1.18
CA MET A 385 -23.93 14.30 -1.35
C MET A 385 -24.92 15.41 -0.97
N ASP A 386 -24.64 16.20 0.08
CA ASP A 386 -25.50 17.30 0.55
C ASP A 386 -25.64 18.44 -0.48
N TYR A 387 -24.68 18.60 -1.40
CA TYR A 387 -24.85 19.48 -2.54
C TYR A 387 -26.09 19.12 -3.38
N PHE A 388 -26.35 17.81 -3.54
CA PHE A 388 -27.45 17.29 -4.33
C PHE A 388 -28.72 17.10 -3.51
N ILE A 389 -28.61 16.54 -2.31
CA ILE A 389 -29.76 16.15 -1.48
C ILE A 389 -30.28 17.36 -0.70
N GLN A 390 -31.45 17.85 -1.11
CA GLN A 390 -32.11 18.98 -0.44
C GLN A 390 -32.83 18.53 0.83
N GLN A 391 -33.19 19.50 1.69
CA GLN A 391 -33.82 19.22 2.99
C GLN A 391 -35.19 18.54 2.90
N ASP A 392 -35.89 18.68 1.78
CA ASP A 392 -37.17 18.01 1.51
C ASP A 392 -37.00 16.65 0.82
N GLY A 393 -35.76 16.17 0.66
CA GLY A 393 -35.43 14.91 -0.01
C GLY A 393 -35.41 14.99 -1.54
N THR A 394 -35.64 16.16 -2.13
CA THR A 394 -35.45 16.34 -3.58
C THR A 394 -33.96 16.27 -3.94
N ILE A 395 -33.65 15.80 -5.15
CA ILE A 395 -32.28 15.61 -5.63
C ILE A 395 -32.01 16.60 -6.77
N ARG A 396 -31.04 17.51 -6.56
CA ARG A 396 -30.63 18.49 -7.57
C ARG A 396 -30.14 17.78 -8.84
N GLY A 397 -30.69 18.18 -9.99
CA GLY A 397 -30.28 17.67 -11.30
C GLY A 397 -30.73 16.25 -11.61
N TYR A 398 -31.51 15.60 -10.73
CA TYR A 398 -32.11 14.31 -10.98
C TYR A 398 -33.44 14.46 -11.72
N ARG A 399 -33.67 13.58 -12.70
CA ARG A 399 -34.88 13.51 -13.51
C ARG A 399 -35.38 12.09 -13.59
N ALA A 400 -36.46 11.80 -12.86
CA ALA A 400 -37.08 10.47 -12.82
C ALA A 400 -37.76 10.09 -14.14
N ASP A 401 -38.21 11.08 -14.91
CA ASP A 401 -38.89 10.89 -16.20
C ASP A 401 -37.95 10.43 -17.33
N GLU A 402 -36.64 10.57 -17.14
CA GLU A 402 -35.63 10.04 -18.08
C GLU A 402 -35.47 8.52 -17.97
N TYR A 403 -35.99 7.90 -16.89
CA TYR A 403 -35.81 6.49 -16.57
C TYR A 403 -34.38 6.01 -16.84
N ASN A 404 -33.42 6.79 -16.37
CA ASN A 404 -32.01 6.52 -16.58
C ASN A 404 -31.49 5.70 -15.39
N ILE A 405 -31.08 4.46 -15.62
CA ILE A 405 -30.60 3.59 -14.54
C ILE A 405 -29.33 4.14 -13.89
N ASP A 406 -28.51 4.91 -14.62
CA ASP A 406 -27.29 5.53 -14.11
C ASP A 406 -27.58 6.50 -12.95
N HIS A 407 -28.74 7.16 -12.96
CA HIS A 407 -29.12 8.11 -11.91
C HIS A 407 -29.33 7.45 -10.55
N ILE A 408 -29.45 6.13 -10.50
CA ILE A 408 -29.73 5.37 -9.28
C ILE A 408 -28.44 5.13 -8.48
N ASN A 409 -27.28 5.03 -9.14
CA ASN A 409 -26.02 4.55 -8.53
C ASN A 409 -25.60 5.34 -7.28
N ASN A 410 -25.73 6.67 -7.32
CA ASN A 410 -25.37 7.54 -6.20
C ASN A 410 -26.25 7.29 -4.95
N GLY A 411 -27.44 6.73 -5.14
CA GLY A 411 -28.38 6.37 -4.08
C GLY A 411 -27.81 5.38 -3.08
N LYS A 412 -26.82 4.56 -3.46
CA LYS A 412 -26.14 3.59 -2.58
C LYS A 412 -25.54 4.24 -1.33
N LEU A 413 -25.16 5.52 -1.39
CA LEU A 413 -24.57 6.24 -0.26
C LEU A 413 -25.62 6.77 0.72
N LEU A 414 -26.89 6.86 0.30
CA LEU A 414 -27.97 7.39 1.12
C LEU A 414 -28.28 6.49 2.32
N PHE A 415 -28.05 5.19 2.22
CA PHE A 415 -28.24 4.26 3.33
C PHE A 415 -27.24 4.51 4.44
N THR A 416 -25.94 4.59 4.11
CA THR A 416 -24.89 4.96 5.05
C THR A 416 -25.14 6.34 5.65
N LEU A 417 -25.44 7.34 4.83
CA LEU A 417 -25.71 8.69 5.33
C LEU A 417 -26.93 8.74 6.27
N HIS A 418 -28.04 8.09 5.90
CA HIS A 418 -29.22 8.00 6.76
C HIS A 418 -28.92 7.28 8.07
N LYS A 419 -28.23 6.13 8.01
CA LYS A 419 -27.89 5.32 9.19
C LYS A 419 -27.02 6.10 10.18
N GLU A 420 -26.00 6.80 9.69
CA GLU A 420 -25.01 7.47 10.56
C GLU A 420 -25.47 8.85 11.04
N THR A 421 -26.36 9.53 10.32
CA THR A 421 -26.83 10.88 10.70
C THR A 421 -28.24 10.89 11.31
N GLY A 422 -29.09 9.92 10.97
CA GLY A 422 -30.53 9.95 11.28
C GLY A 422 -31.33 11.01 10.51
N GLU A 423 -30.73 11.71 9.54
CA GLU A 423 -31.42 12.77 8.80
C GLU A 423 -32.42 12.21 7.77
N ALA A 424 -33.70 12.57 7.92
CA ALA A 424 -34.79 12.07 7.08
C ALA A 424 -34.64 12.37 5.57
N LYS A 425 -33.93 13.45 5.22
CA LYS A 425 -33.70 13.88 3.83
C LYS A 425 -33.06 12.78 2.97
N TYR A 426 -32.16 11.98 3.55
CA TYR A 426 -31.47 10.90 2.83
C TYR A 426 -32.41 9.74 2.52
N LYS A 427 -33.28 9.36 3.47
CA LYS A 427 -34.31 8.35 3.20
C LYS A 427 -35.31 8.85 2.16
N GLN A 428 -35.78 10.09 2.27
CA GLN A 428 -36.71 10.68 1.30
C GLN A 428 -36.13 10.70 -0.13
N ALA A 429 -34.84 11.02 -0.27
CA ALA A 429 -34.14 10.91 -1.54
C ALA A 429 -34.05 9.45 -2.03
N ALA A 430 -33.81 8.48 -1.14
CA ALA A 430 -33.82 7.07 -1.50
C ALA A 430 -35.22 6.60 -1.96
N ASP A 431 -36.28 7.04 -1.29
CA ASP A 431 -37.67 6.77 -1.66
C ASP A 431 -37.98 7.32 -3.08
N LEU A 432 -37.46 8.51 -3.40
CA LEU A 432 -37.57 9.11 -4.73
C LEU A 432 -36.86 8.27 -5.81
N LEU A 433 -35.63 7.81 -5.57
CA LEU A 433 -34.92 6.92 -6.51
C LEU A 433 -35.62 5.56 -6.66
N ARG A 434 -36.09 4.96 -5.56
CA ARG A 434 -36.90 3.73 -5.57
C ARG A 434 -38.19 3.91 -6.38
N SER A 435 -38.82 5.07 -6.32
CA SER A 435 -40.06 5.34 -7.07
C SER A 435 -39.86 5.20 -8.58
N GLN A 436 -38.69 5.57 -9.12
CA GLN A 436 -38.34 5.32 -10.52
C GLN A 436 -38.32 3.82 -10.81
N LEU A 437 -37.66 3.01 -9.98
CA LEU A 437 -37.55 1.56 -10.19
C LEU A 437 -38.90 0.82 -10.18
N LYS A 438 -39.92 1.36 -9.50
CA LYS A 438 -41.28 0.79 -9.51
C LYS A 438 -41.95 0.87 -10.87
N THR A 439 -41.66 1.91 -11.65
CA THR A 439 -42.27 2.15 -12.97
C THR A 439 -41.25 2.17 -14.10
N HIS A 440 -39.99 1.80 -13.82
CA HIS A 440 -38.92 1.78 -14.80
C HIS A 440 -39.25 0.76 -15.90
N PRO A 441 -39.20 1.16 -17.18
CA PRO A 441 -39.53 0.28 -18.30
C PRO A 441 -38.67 -0.98 -18.33
N ARG A 442 -39.25 -2.08 -18.81
CA ARG A 442 -38.62 -3.41 -18.80
C ARG A 442 -38.73 -4.10 -20.14
N THR A 443 -37.79 -5.01 -20.41
CA THR A 443 -37.88 -6.00 -21.50
C THR A 443 -39.07 -6.92 -21.27
N SER A 444 -39.41 -7.73 -22.27
CA SER A 444 -40.54 -8.67 -22.17
C SER A 444 -40.39 -9.70 -21.03
N GLU A 445 -39.14 -10.02 -20.65
CA GLU A 445 -38.83 -10.94 -19.54
C GLU A 445 -38.67 -10.24 -18.18
N GLY A 446 -38.76 -8.90 -18.14
CA GLY A 446 -38.77 -8.13 -16.90
C GLY A 446 -37.42 -7.53 -16.48
N ALA A 447 -36.40 -7.51 -17.35
CA ALA A 447 -35.15 -6.80 -17.07
C ALA A 447 -35.32 -5.29 -17.32
N PHE A 448 -34.71 -4.43 -16.51
CA PHE A 448 -34.77 -2.99 -16.73
C PHE A 448 -34.16 -2.60 -18.07
N TRP A 449 -34.82 -1.68 -18.78
CA TRP A 449 -34.15 -0.95 -19.85
C TRP A 449 -33.03 -0.11 -19.26
N HIS A 450 -31.92 0.00 -19.98
CA HIS A 450 -30.81 0.82 -19.52
C HIS A 450 -31.24 2.30 -19.35
N LYS A 451 -31.96 2.85 -20.33
CA LYS A 451 -32.57 4.20 -20.28
C LYS A 451 -33.86 4.27 -21.08
N GLN A 452 -34.72 5.25 -20.84
CA GLN A 452 -35.88 5.53 -21.71
C GLN A 452 -35.49 5.70 -23.19
N ILE A 453 -34.33 6.34 -23.43
CA ILE A 453 -33.78 6.57 -24.78
C ILE A 453 -33.11 5.33 -25.39
N TYR A 454 -32.93 4.25 -24.62
CA TYR A 454 -32.40 2.96 -25.06
C TYR A 454 -33.42 1.86 -24.80
N PRO A 455 -34.57 1.90 -25.51
CA PRO A 455 -35.66 1.00 -25.25
C PRO A 455 -35.26 -0.45 -25.53
N TYR A 456 -35.74 -1.36 -24.69
CA TYR A 456 -35.54 -2.81 -24.77
C TYR A 456 -34.09 -3.30 -24.65
N GLN A 457 -33.18 -2.43 -24.21
CA GLN A 457 -31.76 -2.73 -24.12
C GLN A 457 -31.32 -3.03 -22.69
N ILE A 458 -30.59 -4.12 -22.51
CA ILE A 458 -29.85 -4.45 -21.28
C ILE A 458 -28.38 -4.16 -21.54
N TRP A 459 -27.77 -3.33 -20.69
CA TRP A 459 -26.31 -3.08 -20.69
C TRP A 459 -25.76 -3.58 -19.35
N LEU A 460 -24.60 -4.24 -19.36
CA LEU A 460 -23.98 -4.78 -18.15
C LEU A 460 -23.78 -3.71 -17.07
N ASP A 461 -23.47 -2.48 -17.49
CA ASP A 461 -23.31 -1.30 -16.65
C ASP A 461 -24.51 -1.09 -15.72
N GLY A 462 -25.72 -1.27 -16.25
CA GLY A 462 -26.97 -1.03 -15.53
C GLY A 462 -27.14 -1.91 -14.28
N LEU A 463 -26.49 -3.08 -14.25
CA LEU A 463 -26.52 -3.98 -13.10
C LEU A 463 -25.81 -3.35 -11.91
N TYR A 464 -24.66 -2.70 -12.12
CA TYR A 464 -24.01 -1.97 -11.04
C TYR A 464 -24.80 -0.73 -10.66
N MET A 465 -25.35 0.00 -11.63
CA MET A 465 -26.04 1.26 -11.32
C MET A 465 -27.31 1.07 -10.48
N GLY A 466 -28.11 0.04 -10.80
CA GLY A 466 -29.41 -0.18 -10.18
C GLY A 466 -29.42 -1.25 -9.08
N SER A 467 -28.86 -2.42 -9.32
CA SER A 467 -29.17 -3.62 -8.52
C SER A 467 -28.71 -3.56 -7.06
N PRO A 468 -27.47 -3.12 -6.71
CA PRO A 468 -27.07 -3.03 -5.31
C PRO A 468 -27.91 -2.01 -4.52
N PHE A 469 -28.26 -0.86 -5.13
CA PHE A 469 -29.16 0.11 -4.50
C PHE A 469 -30.55 -0.49 -4.28
N TYR A 470 -31.08 -1.19 -5.29
CA TYR A 470 -32.41 -1.76 -5.21
C TYR A 470 -32.49 -2.79 -4.07
N LEU A 471 -31.53 -3.71 -3.99
CA LEU A 471 -31.46 -4.70 -2.92
C LEU A 471 -31.35 -4.06 -1.53
N GLU A 472 -30.41 -3.13 -1.35
CA GLU A 472 -30.21 -2.48 -0.06
C GLU A 472 -31.46 -1.68 0.36
N TYR A 473 -32.17 -1.07 -0.59
CA TYR A 473 -33.45 -0.42 -0.33
C TYR A 473 -34.50 -1.41 0.19
N LEU A 474 -34.67 -2.55 -0.49
CA LEU A 474 -35.65 -3.56 -0.10
C LEU A 474 -35.36 -4.06 1.32
N LEU A 475 -34.12 -4.46 1.58
CA LEU A 475 -33.70 -4.96 2.89
C LEU A 475 -33.85 -3.92 4.01
N THR A 476 -33.64 -2.64 3.70
CA THR A 476 -33.66 -1.58 4.71
C THR A 476 -35.06 -1.01 4.98
N TYR A 477 -35.89 -0.85 3.96
CA TYR A 477 -37.14 -0.09 4.05
C TYR A 477 -38.40 -0.83 3.55
N GLU A 478 -38.27 -1.98 2.90
CA GLU A 478 -39.38 -2.70 2.27
C GLU A 478 -39.22 -4.21 2.52
N GLN A 479 -39.34 -4.64 3.78
CA GLN A 479 -39.03 -6.02 4.23
C GLN A 479 -39.80 -7.13 3.49
N ASP A 480 -41.00 -6.84 2.98
CA ASP A 480 -41.81 -7.77 2.17
C ASP A 480 -41.56 -7.64 0.66
N GLY A 481 -40.49 -6.95 0.27
CA GLY A 481 -40.13 -6.70 -1.13
C GLY A 481 -39.65 -7.94 -1.88
N ASP A 482 -39.91 -7.98 -3.19
CA ASP A 482 -39.47 -9.07 -4.08
C ASP A 482 -37.95 -8.98 -4.34
N LEU A 483 -37.16 -9.64 -3.49
CA LEU A 483 -35.70 -9.77 -3.69
C LEU A 483 -35.37 -10.52 -4.99
N SER A 484 -36.24 -11.44 -5.43
CA SER A 484 -36.07 -12.19 -6.67
C SER A 484 -36.17 -11.30 -7.92
N ASP A 485 -36.77 -10.11 -7.82
CA ASP A 485 -36.73 -9.12 -8.91
C ASP A 485 -35.31 -8.57 -9.13
N VAL A 486 -34.51 -8.44 -8.08
CA VAL A 486 -33.10 -8.01 -8.18
C VAL A 486 -32.28 -9.11 -8.83
N THR A 487 -32.38 -10.35 -8.34
CA THR A 487 -31.60 -11.49 -8.84
C THR A 487 -31.95 -11.82 -10.29
N ARG A 488 -33.23 -11.69 -10.67
CA ARG A 488 -33.70 -11.81 -12.06
C ARG A 488 -32.99 -10.88 -13.03
N GLN A 489 -32.59 -9.67 -12.62
CA GLN A 489 -31.82 -8.77 -13.48
C GLN A 489 -30.50 -9.40 -13.90
N PHE A 490 -29.77 -10.04 -12.98
CA PHE A 490 -28.51 -10.73 -13.26
C PHE A 490 -28.70 -11.96 -14.12
N ILE A 491 -29.71 -12.78 -13.79
CA ILE A 491 -30.03 -14.01 -14.52
C ILE A 491 -30.36 -13.71 -15.98
N LEU A 492 -31.23 -12.72 -16.24
CA LEU A 492 -31.59 -12.33 -17.60
C LEU A 492 -30.42 -11.69 -18.33
N CYS A 493 -29.60 -10.89 -17.63
CA CYS A 493 -28.41 -10.31 -18.23
C CYS A 493 -27.42 -11.40 -18.67
N GLU A 494 -26.98 -12.30 -17.77
CA GLU A 494 -26.07 -13.40 -18.13
C GLU A 494 -26.66 -14.28 -19.25
N LYS A 495 -27.95 -14.63 -19.16
CA LYS A 495 -28.64 -15.45 -20.16
C LYS A 495 -28.50 -14.88 -21.58
N HIS A 496 -28.64 -13.57 -21.74
CA HIS A 496 -28.67 -12.94 -23.05
C HIS A 496 -27.32 -12.42 -23.52
N THR A 497 -26.41 -12.09 -22.61
CA THR A 497 -25.12 -11.50 -22.98
C THR A 497 -23.95 -12.46 -22.95
N ARG A 498 -24.07 -13.63 -22.30
CA ARG A 498 -22.94 -14.56 -22.16
C ARG A 498 -22.62 -15.25 -23.48
N ASP A 499 -21.35 -15.16 -23.87
CA ASP A 499 -20.79 -15.94 -24.96
C ASP A 499 -20.50 -17.38 -24.51
N ALA A 500 -20.90 -18.35 -25.33
CA ALA A 500 -20.73 -19.76 -25.02
C ALA A 500 -19.27 -20.23 -25.17
N GLU A 501 -18.49 -19.59 -26.06
CA GLU A 501 -17.12 -19.98 -26.37
C GLU A 501 -16.13 -19.47 -25.32
N THR A 502 -16.14 -18.16 -25.07
CA THR A 502 -15.20 -17.51 -24.15
C THR A 502 -15.69 -17.48 -22.71
N GLY A 503 -17.00 -17.57 -22.49
CA GLY A 503 -17.63 -17.34 -21.19
C GLY A 503 -17.70 -15.87 -20.75
N LEU A 504 -17.18 -14.94 -21.55
CA LEU A 504 -17.32 -13.50 -21.34
C LEU A 504 -18.74 -13.03 -21.68
N LEU A 505 -19.10 -11.82 -21.26
CA LEU A 505 -20.41 -11.22 -21.52
C LEU A 505 -20.25 -10.04 -22.47
N PHE A 506 -21.03 -9.99 -23.55
CA PHE A 506 -21.08 -8.84 -24.44
C PHE A 506 -21.61 -7.60 -23.69
N HIS A 507 -21.14 -6.41 -24.08
CA HIS A 507 -21.49 -5.15 -23.39
C HIS A 507 -23.00 -4.93 -23.27
N ALA A 508 -23.75 -5.17 -24.35
CA ALA A 508 -25.20 -4.97 -24.36
C ALA A 508 -25.94 -5.99 -25.22
N TRP A 509 -27.24 -6.06 -24.95
CA TRP A 509 -28.22 -6.81 -25.69
C TRP A 509 -29.46 -5.95 -25.98
N ASP A 510 -29.95 -5.97 -27.22
CA ASP A 510 -31.20 -5.37 -27.67
C ASP A 510 -32.22 -6.47 -27.98
N GLU A 511 -33.27 -6.58 -27.16
CA GLU A 511 -34.33 -7.58 -27.34
C GLU A 511 -35.03 -7.46 -28.71
N GLN A 512 -35.19 -6.24 -29.21
CA GLN A 512 -35.91 -5.99 -30.46
C GLN A 512 -35.01 -6.12 -31.69
N ARG A 513 -33.69 -6.17 -31.50
CA ARG A 513 -32.68 -6.33 -32.56
C ARG A 513 -32.78 -5.24 -33.64
N VAL A 514 -33.08 -4.02 -33.21
CA VAL A 514 -33.31 -2.87 -34.09
C VAL A 514 -32.13 -1.90 -34.07
N GLN A 515 -31.26 -1.99 -33.07
CA GLN A 515 -30.11 -1.11 -32.98
C GLN A 515 -29.03 -1.46 -34.03
N PRO A 516 -28.40 -0.47 -34.68
CA PRO A 516 -27.38 -0.72 -35.71
C PRO A 516 -26.15 -1.50 -35.24
N TRP A 517 -25.82 -1.43 -33.94
CA TRP A 517 -24.68 -2.11 -33.35
C TRP A 517 -24.95 -3.58 -33.00
N CYS A 518 -26.21 -4.01 -32.99
CA CYS A 518 -26.59 -5.31 -32.49
C CYS A 518 -26.61 -6.36 -33.61
N HIS A 519 -26.23 -7.59 -33.28
CA HIS A 519 -26.28 -8.70 -34.22
C HIS A 519 -27.74 -9.04 -34.57
N PRO A 520 -28.13 -9.13 -35.86
CA PRO A 520 -29.53 -9.28 -36.28
C PRO A 520 -30.28 -10.49 -35.71
N GLU A 521 -29.57 -11.57 -35.39
CA GLU A 521 -30.20 -12.79 -34.87
C GLU A 521 -30.21 -12.89 -33.35
N THR A 522 -29.22 -12.30 -32.68
CA THR A 522 -29.02 -12.49 -31.23
C THR A 522 -29.32 -11.23 -30.44
N GLY A 523 -29.28 -10.04 -31.05
CA GLY A 523 -29.41 -8.76 -30.38
C GLY A 523 -28.14 -8.32 -29.64
N LEU A 524 -27.05 -9.07 -29.73
CA LEU A 524 -25.80 -8.82 -28.99
C LEU A 524 -24.96 -7.72 -29.62
N SER A 525 -24.30 -6.91 -28.79
CA SER A 525 -23.19 -6.05 -29.23
C SER A 525 -21.97 -6.88 -29.66
N GLU A 526 -21.05 -6.30 -30.43
CA GLU A 526 -19.97 -7.07 -31.08
C GLU A 526 -18.81 -7.48 -30.16
N ASN A 527 -18.47 -6.70 -29.13
CA ASN A 527 -17.21 -6.90 -28.37
C ASN A 527 -17.41 -7.01 -26.86
N PHE A 528 -16.43 -7.66 -26.21
CA PHE A 528 -16.31 -7.78 -24.74
C PHE A 528 -15.51 -6.61 -24.19
N TRP A 529 -16.23 -5.56 -23.81
CA TRP A 529 -15.61 -4.36 -23.25
C TRP A 529 -15.26 -4.55 -21.77
N GLY A 530 -14.00 -4.29 -21.41
CA GLY A 530 -13.48 -4.60 -20.07
C GLY A 530 -14.29 -3.96 -18.93
N ARG A 531 -14.63 -2.67 -19.04
CA ARG A 531 -15.34 -1.96 -17.96
C ARG A 531 -16.79 -2.44 -17.79
N SER A 532 -17.48 -2.85 -18.85
CA SER A 532 -18.85 -3.34 -18.71
C SER A 532 -18.91 -4.68 -17.96
N LEU A 533 -17.96 -5.61 -18.24
CA LEU A 533 -17.81 -6.80 -17.40
C LEU A 533 -17.34 -6.46 -15.97
N GLY A 534 -16.46 -5.47 -15.83
CA GLY A 534 -16.05 -4.93 -14.53
C GLY A 534 -17.26 -4.53 -13.67
N TRP A 535 -18.18 -3.75 -14.24
CA TRP A 535 -19.44 -3.39 -13.57
C TRP A 535 -20.27 -4.59 -13.18
N PHE A 536 -20.40 -5.56 -14.07
CA PHE A 536 -21.17 -6.77 -13.82
C PHE A 536 -20.64 -7.56 -12.61
N VAL A 537 -19.32 -7.79 -12.54
CA VAL A 537 -18.73 -8.55 -11.42
C VAL A 537 -18.67 -7.75 -10.12
N MET A 538 -18.50 -6.43 -10.18
CA MET A 538 -18.68 -5.56 -9.00
C MET A 538 -20.10 -5.65 -8.45
N ALA A 539 -21.10 -5.58 -9.34
CA ALA A 539 -22.50 -5.64 -8.97
C ALA A 539 -22.87 -6.97 -8.33
N LEU A 540 -22.39 -8.09 -8.89
CA LEU A 540 -22.56 -9.42 -8.31
C LEU A 540 -21.93 -9.52 -6.91
N ALA A 541 -20.67 -9.08 -6.76
CA ALA A 541 -19.98 -9.13 -5.47
C ALA A 541 -20.67 -8.26 -4.40
N ASP A 542 -21.18 -7.09 -4.78
CA ASP A 542 -21.92 -6.19 -3.87
C ASP A 542 -23.29 -6.74 -3.50
N VAL A 543 -24.00 -7.34 -4.45
CA VAL A 543 -25.30 -7.97 -4.19
C VAL A 543 -25.15 -9.20 -3.32
N LEU A 544 -24.14 -10.04 -3.56
CA LEU A 544 -23.89 -11.25 -2.75
C LEU A 544 -23.42 -10.93 -1.32
N GLU A 545 -22.86 -9.74 -1.07
CA GLU A 545 -22.57 -9.28 0.30
C GLU A 545 -23.86 -8.94 1.09
N LEU A 546 -24.94 -8.54 0.41
CA LEU A 546 -26.18 -8.09 1.03
C LEU A 546 -27.29 -9.14 1.00
N LEU A 547 -27.33 -9.98 -0.04
CA LEU A 547 -28.39 -10.96 -0.26
C LEU A 547 -28.30 -12.06 0.82
N PRO A 548 -29.41 -12.39 1.51
CA PRO A 548 -29.42 -13.50 2.47
C PRO A 548 -28.97 -14.81 1.82
N GLU A 549 -28.09 -15.56 2.48
CA GLU A 549 -27.53 -16.81 1.95
C GLU A 549 -28.61 -17.89 1.71
N GLU A 550 -29.71 -17.83 2.47
CA GLU A 550 -30.88 -18.68 2.33
C GLU A 550 -31.79 -18.34 1.13
N HIS A 551 -31.55 -17.22 0.45
CA HIS A 551 -32.33 -16.85 -0.74
C HIS A 551 -32.11 -17.87 -1.87
N GLU A 552 -33.18 -18.27 -2.56
CA GLU A 552 -33.16 -19.36 -3.54
C GLU A 552 -32.11 -19.16 -4.66
N ASP A 553 -31.91 -17.91 -5.09
CA ASP A 553 -30.98 -17.56 -6.16
C ASP A 553 -29.54 -17.31 -5.69
N TYR A 554 -29.25 -17.29 -4.38
CA TYR A 554 -27.91 -16.95 -3.86
C TYR A 554 -26.83 -17.83 -4.48
N GLY A 555 -27.04 -19.15 -4.48
CA GLY A 555 -26.09 -20.11 -5.06
C GLY A 555 -25.87 -19.88 -6.56
N SER A 556 -26.93 -19.54 -7.31
CA SER A 556 -26.84 -19.29 -8.74
C SER A 556 -26.06 -18.02 -9.07
N LEU A 557 -26.23 -16.95 -8.28
CA LEU A 557 -25.44 -15.72 -8.42
C LEU A 557 -23.98 -15.93 -7.98
N ALA A 558 -23.73 -16.70 -6.93
CA ALA A 558 -22.38 -17.05 -6.50
C ALA A 558 -21.63 -17.83 -7.59
N ASP A 559 -22.30 -18.82 -8.21
CA ASP A 559 -21.73 -19.56 -9.33
C ASP A 559 -21.55 -18.69 -10.58
N MET A 560 -22.46 -17.76 -10.82
CA MET A 560 -22.32 -16.75 -11.89
C MET A 560 -21.07 -15.90 -11.69
N LEU A 561 -20.85 -15.36 -10.48
CA LEU A 561 -19.63 -14.60 -10.15
C LEU A 561 -18.37 -15.43 -10.40
N ARG A 562 -18.34 -16.67 -9.91
CA ARG A 562 -17.19 -17.59 -10.11
C ARG A 562 -16.93 -17.87 -11.59
N ARG A 563 -17.98 -18.14 -12.37
CA ARG A 563 -17.87 -18.42 -13.81
C ARG A 563 -17.36 -17.20 -14.56
N THR A 564 -17.93 -16.01 -14.32
CA THR A 564 -17.52 -14.79 -15.01
C THR A 564 -16.10 -14.38 -14.65
N LEU A 565 -15.71 -14.42 -13.36
CA LEU A 565 -14.33 -14.17 -12.95
C LEU A 565 -13.36 -15.20 -13.53
N SER A 566 -13.78 -16.48 -13.66
CA SER A 566 -12.94 -17.52 -14.29
C SER A 566 -12.70 -17.24 -15.78
N ALA A 567 -13.73 -16.77 -16.49
CA ALA A 567 -13.60 -16.33 -17.87
C ALA A 567 -12.65 -15.12 -17.96
N LEU A 568 -12.82 -14.11 -17.11
CA LEU A 568 -11.93 -12.94 -17.05
C LEU A 568 -10.48 -13.33 -16.76
N ARG A 569 -10.23 -14.23 -15.80
CA ARG A 569 -8.89 -14.73 -15.46
C ARG A 569 -8.21 -15.40 -16.66
N ALA A 570 -8.97 -16.08 -17.53
CA ALA A 570 -8.40 -16.69 -18.73
C ALA A 570 -7.85 -15.66 -19.75
N PHE A 571 -8.31 -14.41 -19.67
CA PHE A 571 -7.86 -13.28 -20.48
C PHE A 571 -7.05 -12.24 -19.69
N GLN A 572 -6.57 -12.59 -18.49
CA GLN A 572 -5.62 -11.77 -17.75
C GLN A 572 -4.28 -11.73 -18.51
N ASP A 573 -3.75 -10.54 -18.76
CA ASP A 573 -2.46 -10.40 -19.40
C ASP A 573 -1.35 -11.02 -18.54
N LYS A 574 -0.50 -11.83 -19.16
CA LYS A 574 0.49 -12.64 -18.42
C LYS A 574 1.69 -11.84 -17.94
N GLU A 575 2.02 -10.73 -18.60
CA GLU A 575 3.19 -9.91 -18.27
C GLU A 575 2.83 -8.87 -17.21
N SER A 576 1.73 -8.16 -17.44
CA SER A 576 1.30 -7.06 -16.58
C SER A 576 0.33 -7.47 -15.47
N GLY A 577 -0.35 -8.61 -15.61
CA GLY A 577 -1.36 -9.07 -14.66
C GLY A 577 -2.71 -8.36 -14.77
N VAL A 578 -2.89 -7.43 -15.71
CA VAL A 578 -4.12 -6.63 -15.86
C VAL A 578 -4.87 -6.96 -17.16
N TRP A 579 -5.92 -6.22 -17.50
CA TRP A 579 -6.81 -6.53 -18.62
C TRP A 579 -6.82 -5.44 -19.69
N TYR A 580 -7.07 -5.88 -20.93
CA TYR A 580 -7.24 -5.00 -22.09
C TYR A 580 -8.63 -4.37 -22.15
N GLN A 581 -8.74 -3.21 -22.82
CA GLN A 581 -9.99 -2.53 -23.15
C GLN A 581 -10.98 -3.45 -23.87
N VAL A 582 -10.52 -4.16 -24.90
CA VAL A 582 -11.28 -5.28 -25.50
C VAL A 582 -10.63 -6.58 -25.09
N LEU A 583 -11.30 -7.33 -24.21
CA LEU A 583 -10.68 -8.37 -23.37
C LEU A 583 -10.02 -9.50 -24.16
N ASN A 584 -10.68 -9.98 -25.22
CA ASN A 584 -10.24 -11.17 -25.96
C ASN A 584 -9.35 -10.88 -27.18
N LYS A 585 -8.86 -9.64 -27.32
CA LYS A 585 -8.08 -9.20 -28.50
C LYS A 585 -6.74 -8.56 -28.12
N PRO A 586 -5.89 -9.20 -27.28
CA PRO A 586 -4.63 -8.59 -26.80
C PRO A 586 -3.66 -8.26 -27.94
N ASP A 587 -3.60 -9.12 -28.97
CA ASP A 587 -2.68 -8.97 -30.10
C ASP A 587 -3.19 -8.00 -31.18
N HIS A 588 -4.41 -7.48 -31.05
CA HIS A 588 -4.99 -6.62 -32.07
C HIS A 588 -4.45 -5.20 -31.94
N LYS A 589 -3.77 -4.73 -32.98
CA LYS A 589 -3.12 -3.41 -33.00
C LYS A 589 -4.11 -2.31 -32.60
N GLY A 590 -3.70 -1.48 -31.63
CA GLY A 590 -4.49 -0.37 -31.10
C GLY A 590 -5.20 -0.70 -29.78
N ASN A 591 -5.32 -1.99 -29.41
CA ASN A 591 -5.80 -2.34 -28.07
C ASN A 591 -4.80 -1.87 -27.00
N TYR A 592 -5.28 -1.72 -25.76
CA TYR A 592 -4.49 -1.22 -24.66
C TYR A 592 -4.96 -1.80 -23.32
N LEU A 593 -4.04 -1.94 -22.37
CA LEU A 593 -4.35 -2.26 -20.97
C LEU A 593 -5.14 -1.11 -20.34
N GLU A 594 -6.30 -1.40 -19.76
CA GLU A 594 -7.26 -0.38 -19.32
C GLU A 594 -7.48 -0.43 -17.80
N ALA A 595 -7.30 0.73 -17.18
CA ALA A 595 -7.18 0.83 -15.73
C ALA A 595 -8.50 0.62 -14.98
N SER A 596 -9.62 1.12 -15.51
CA SER A 596 -10.90 1.03 -14.81
C SER A 596 -11.42 -0.41 -14.78
N ALA A 597 -11.42 -1.10 -15.92
CA ALA A 597 -11.77 -2.51 -16.04
C ALA A 597 -10.93 -3.37 -15.11
N SER A 598 -9.61 -3.19 -15.17
CA SER A 598 -8.68 -3.97 -14.35
C SER A 598 -8.92 -3.74 -12.86
N SER A 599 -9.18 -2.49 -12.45
CA SER A 599 -9.50 -2.16 -11.05
C SER A 599 -10.79 -2.82 -10.59
N MET A 600 -11.85 -2.79 -11.41
CA MET A 600 -13.14 -3.40 -11.09
C MET A 600 -13.06 -4.92 -10.96
N ILE A 601 -12.29 -5.57 -11.83
CA ILE A 601 -12.06 -7.03 -11.79
C ILE A 601 -11.26 -7.39 -10.53
N THR A 602 -10.17 -6.67 -10.24
CA THR A 602 -9.37 -6.88 -9.02
C THR A 602 -10.20 -6.67 -7.75
N TYR A 603 -11.06 -5.64 -7.71
CA TYR A 603 -12.01 -5.44 -6.62
C TYR A 603 -12.92 -6.66 -6.42
N ALA A 604 -13.54 -7.16 -7.49
CA ALA A 604 -14.45 -8.29 -7.40
C ALA A 604 -13.74 -9.58 -6.98
N MET A 605 -12.48 -9.79 -7.40
CA MET A 605 -11.65 -10.89 -6.92
C MET A 605 -11.35 -10.76 -5.42
N ALA A 606 -10.88 -9.60 -4.97
CA ALA A 606 -10.56 -9.36 -3.56
C ALA A 606 -11.81 -9.50 -2.68
N LYS A 607 -12.93 -8.88 -3.08
CA LYS A 607 -14.20 -9.01 -2.36
C LYS A 607 -14.72 -10.45 -2.36
N GLY A 608 -14.61 -11.16 -3.48
CA GLY A 608 -14.99 -12.57 -3.57
C GLY A 608 -14.20 -13.46 -2.62
N ILE A 609 -12.90 -13.24 -2.46
CA ILE A 609 -12.07 -13.94 -1.47
C ILE A 609 -12.50 -13.57 -0.05
N ARG A 610 -12.70 -12.28 0.26
CA ARG A 610 -13.14 -11.81 1.58
C ARG A 610 -14.46 -12.43 2.02
N LEU A 611 -15.40 -12.57 1.09
CA LEU A 611 -16.71 -13.16 1.34
C LEU A 611 -16.69 -14.70 1.35
N GLY A 612 -15.55 -15.35 1.12
CA GLY A 612 -15.45 -16.81 1.01
C GLY A 612 -16.11 -17.40 -0.24
N LEU A 613 -16.43 -16.56 -1.24
CA LEU A 613 -17.01 -16.97 -2.51
C LEU A 613 -15.95 -17.54 -3.46
N LEU A 614 -14.69 -17.11 -3.30
CA LEU A 614 -13.51 -17.58 -4.03
C LEU A 614 -12.52 -18.23 -3.04
N ASP A 615 -11.95 -19.36 -3.42
CA ASP A 615 -10.96 -20.07 -2.62
C ASP A 615 -9.54 -19.45 -2.73
N ASP A 616 -8.58 -19.97 -1.96
CA ASP A 616 -7.21 -19.46 -1.90
C ASP A 616 -6.45 -19.52 -3.24
N SER A 617 -6.91 -20.32 -4.23
CA SER A 617 -6.29 -20.36 -5.57
C SER A 617 -6.42 -19.04 -6.32
N TRP A 618 -7.31 -18.15 -5.85
CA TRP A 618 -7.53 -16.82 -6.41
C TRP A 618 -6.57 -15.75 -5.88
N ARG A 619 -5.81 -16.03 -4.81
CA ARG A 619 -4.86 -15.07 -4.23
C ARG A 619 -3.76 -14.68 -5.21
N ALA A 620 -3.05 -15.65 -5.79
CA ALA A 620 -1.96 -15.35 -6.71
C ALA A 620 -2.40 -14.56 -7.96
N PRO A 621 -3.50 -14.90 -8.65
CA PRO A 621 -4.05 -14.07 -9.72
C PRO A 621 -4.45 -12.66 -9.28
N MET A 622 -5.01 -12.52 -8.07
CA MET A 622 -5.39 -11.22 -7.49
C MET A 622 -4.16 -10.37 -7.15
N ASP A 623 -3.14 -10.96 -6.51
CA ASP A 623 -1.88 -10.30 -6.17
C ASP A 623 -1.16 -9.80 -7.42
N HIS A 624 -1.15 -10.63 -8.48
CA HIS A 624 -0.58 -10.24 -9.77
C HIS A 624 -1.36 -9.09 -10.40
N ALA A 625 -2.69 -9.14 -10.37
CA ALA A 625 -3.53 -8.04 -10.86
C ALA A 625 -3.29 -6.76 -10.06
N TYR A 626 -3.23 -6.83 -8.73
CA TYR A 626 -3.01 -5.68 -7.87
C TYR A 626 -1.64 -5.03 -8.11
N ALA A 627 -0.57 -5.83 -8.17
CA ALA A 627 0.76 -5.34 -8.51
C ALA A 627 0.77 -4.68 -9.91
N GLY A 628 0.07 -5.29 -10.87
CA GLY A 628 -0.14 -4.76 -12.20
C GLY A 628 -0.86 -3.41 -12.23
N LEU A 629 -1.91 -3.22 -11.41
CA LEU A 629 -2.61 -1.93 -11.32
C LEU A 629 -1.64 -0.80 -10.95
N ILE A 630 -0.77 -1.05 -9.98
CA ILE A 630 0.23 -0.07 -9.53
C ILE A 630 1.27 0.16 -10.62
N ALA A 631 1.86 -0.91 -11.16
CA ALA A 631 2.94 -0.82 -12.14
C ALA A 631 2.50 -0.17 -13.46
N GLU A 632 1.30 -0.50 -13.96
CA GLU A 632 0.86 -0.08 -15.29
C GLU A 632 0.16 1.27 -15.33
N PHE A 633 -0.54 1.61 -14.24
CA PHE A 633 -1.50 2.72 -14.26
C PHE A 633 -1.15 3.83 -13.29
N VAL A 634 -0.41 3.56 -12.21
CA VAL A 634 -0.12 4.56 -11.18
C VAL A 634 1.15 5.34 -11.49
N LEU A 635 1.04 6.66 -11.54
CA LEU A 635 2.18 7.57 -11.52
C LEU A 635 2.01 8.57 -10.38
N LEU A 636 3.11 8.86 -9.68
CA LEU A 636 3.11 9.90 -8.65
C LEU A 636 3.52 11.24 -9.25
N THR A 637 2.80 12.30 -8.90
CA THR A 637 3.25 13.66 -9.20
C THR A 637 4.43 14.04 -8.30
N LYS A 638 5.11 15.14 -8.60
CA LYS A 638 6.17 15.69 -7.73
C LYS A 638 5.68 16.03 -6.32
N GLN A 639 4.39 16.30 -6.17
CA GLN A 639 3.71 16.59 -4.91
C GLN A 639 3.25 15.31 -4.18
N GLY A 640 3.56 14.12 -4.72
CA GLY A 640 3.15 12.84 -4.13
C GLY A 640 1.73 12.40 -4.46
N TRP A 641 1.00 13.14 -5.30
CA TRP A 641 -0.37 12.77 -5.67
C TRP A 641 -0.41 11.59 -6.64
N VAL A 642 -1.37 10.69 -6.45
CA VAL A 642 -1.64 9.54 -7.30
C VAL A 642 -2.35 9.97 -8.58
N ASN A 643 -1.74 9.72 -9.73
CA ASN A 643 -2.39 9.73 -11.04
C ASN A 643 -2.70 8.30 -11.44
N LEU A 644 -3.98 8.01 -11.73
CA LEU A 644 -4.38 6.78 -12.38
C LEU A 644 -4.50 7.04 -13.89
N ASN A 645 -3.65 6.41 -14.68
CA ASN A 645 -3.55 6.61 -16.12
C ASN A 645 -4.27 5.49 -16.89
N LYS A 646 -4.37 5.62 -18.21
CA LYS A 646 -4.94 4.60 -19.11
C LYS A 646 -6.41 4.26 -18.82
N ASN A 647 -7.23 5.25 -18.45
CA ASN A 647 -8.67 5.05 -18.29
C ASN A 647 -9.41 5.37 -19.59
N CYS A 648 -10.34 4.51 -20.00
CA CYS A 648 -11.31 4.85 -21.03
C CYS A 648 -12.25 5.94 -20.49
N MET A 649 -12.31 7.13 -21.10
CA MET A 649 -13.14 8.24 -20.62
C MET A 649 -14.64 7.91 -20.65
N VAL A 650 -15.10 7.31 -21.75
CA VAL A 650 -16.50 6.94 -21.96
C VAL A 650 -16.55 5.84 -23.02
N ALA A 651 -17.53 4.96 -22.93
CA ALA A 651 -18.00 4.18 -24.06
C ALA A 651 -19.48 3.86 -23.83
N GLY A 652 -20.23 3.74 -24.92
CA GLY A 652 -21.64 3.35 -24.95
C GLY A 652 -22.01 2.78 -26.31
N LEU A 653 -23.30 2.58 -26.58
CA LEU A 653 -23.78 2.07 -27.85
C LEU A 653 -24.94 2.92 -28.38
N GLY A 654 -25.07 2.99 -29.71
CA GLY A 654 -26.11 3.77 -30.38
C GLY A 654 -26.04 5.27 -30.08
N GLY A 655 -27.21 5.89 -29.90
CA GLY A 655 -27.34 7.35 -29.76
C GLY A 655 -27.20 8.09 -31.09
N GLU A 656 -27.22 9.43 -31.03
CA GLU A 656 -27.13 10.30 -32.22
C GLU A 656 -25.82 10.09 -33.00
N ASP A 657 -24.73 9.82 -32.29
CA ASP A 657 -23.40 9.56 -32.86
C ASP A 657 -23.25 8.16 -33.49
N ARG A 658 -24.31 7.32 -33.43
CA ARG A 658 -24.35 5.97 -34.02
C ARG A 658 -23.16 5.09 -33.64
N ARG A 659 -22.81 5.10 -32.35
CA ARG A 659 -21.73 4.29 -31.79
C ARG A 659 -22.02 2.82 -32.04
N ASP A 660 -21.19 2.19 -32.87
CA ASP A 660 -21.50 0.92 -33.52
C ASP A 660 -21.04 -0.33 -32.73
N GLY A 661 -20.30 -0.15 -31.63
CA GLY A 661 -19.83 -1.25 -30.79
C GLY A 661 -18.72 -2.09 -31.43
N THR A 662 -18.15 -1.64 -32.55
CA THR A 662 -17.02 -2.32 -33.20
C THR A 662 -15.74 -2.18 -32.37
N PHE A 663 -14.74 -3.02 -32.67
CA PHE A 663 -13.41 -2.86 -32.06
C PHE A 663 -12.85 -1.45 -32.31
N ALA A 664 -12.99 -0.94 -33.54
CA ALA A 664 -12.48 0.39 -33.90
C ALA A 664 -13.12 1.49 -33.04
N TYR A 665 -14.42 1.39 -32.77
CA TYR A 665 -15.12 2.31 -31.89
C TYR A 665 -14.59 2.26 -30.44
N TYR A 666 -14.50 1.07 -29.82
CA TYR A 666 -14.02 0.96 -28.43
C TYR A 666 -12.57 1.44 -28.25
N ILE A 667 -11.75 1.34 -29.29
CA ILE A 667 -10.38 1.86 -29.31
C ILE A 667 -10.32 3.36 -29.64
N SER A 668 -11.33 3.91 -30.32
CA SER A 668 -11.37 5.35 -30.64
C SER A 668 -11.68 6.23 -29.43
N GLU A 669 -12.30 5.65 -28.39
CA GLU A 669 -12.69 6.40 -27.20
C GLU A 669 -11.47 6.94 -26.44
N PRO A 670 -11.51 8.18 -25.92
CA PRO A 670 -10.34 8.81 -25.32
C PRO A 670 -9.79 8.05 -24.13
N ILE A 671 -8.46 7.99 -24.06
CA ILE A 671 -7.71 7.47 -22.92
C ILE A 671 -7.26 8.64 -22.06
N ILE A 672 -7.73 8.72 -20.82
CA ILE A 672 -7.47 9.86 -19.93
C ILE A 672 -6.89 9.43 -18.57
N THR A 673 -6.26 10.39 -17.91
CA THR A 673 -5.77 10.27 -16.55
C THR A 673 -6.82 10.79 -15.59
N ASN A 674 -7.00 10.10 -14.45
CA ASN A 674 -7.91 10.48 -13.37
C ASN A 674 -9.39 10.55 -13.80
N ASP A 675 -9.82 9.66 -14.69
CA ASP A 675 -11.26 9.43 -14.88
C ASP A 675 -11.89 8.98 -13.56
N LEU A 676 -13.06 9.54 -13.21
CA LEU A 676 -13.69 9.28 -11.92
C LEU A 676 -14.17 7.82 -11.78
N LYS A 677 -14.59 7.17 -12.86
CA LYS A 677 -15.02 5.76 -12.84
C LYS A 677 -13.82 4.88 -12.48
N GLY A 678 -12.69 5.14 -13.13
CA GLY A 678 -11.42 4.48 -12.86
C GLY A 678 -10.89 4.75 -11.46
N LEU A 679 -10.82 6.01 -11.03
CA LEU A 679 -10.35 6.38 -9.70
C LEU A 679 -11.18 5.75 -8.58
N GLY A 680 -12.51 5.75 -8.71
CA GLY A 680 -13.39 5.13 -7.73
C GLY A 680 -13.23 3.61 -7.69
N ALA A 681 -13.14 2.97 -8.85
CA ALA A 681 -12.88 1.53 -8.93
C ALA A 681 -11.51 1.15 -8.36
N PHE A 682 -10.47 1.94 -8.64
CA PHE A 682 -9.12 1.73 -8.11
C PHE A 682 -9.09 1.89 -6.58
N LEU A 683 -9.73 2.93 -6.05
CA LEU A 683 -9.84 3.14 -4.60
C LEU A 683 -10.56 1.96 -3.91
N LEU A 684 -11.63 1.44 -4.52
CA LEU A 684 -12.32 0.25 -4.04
C LEU A 684 -11.42 -0.99 -4.08
N ALA A 685 -10.70 -1.21 -5.18
CA ALA A 685 -9.79 -2.34 -5.36
C ALA A 685 -8.66 -2.33 -4.32
N CYS A 686 -8.01 -1.18 -4.12
CA CYS A 686 -7.01 -1.01 -3.06
C CYS A 686 -7.61 -1.30 -1.69
N GLY A 687 -8.75 -0.68 -1.35
CA GLY A 687 -9.37 -0.88 -0.04
C GLY A 687 -9.75 -2.34 0.25
N GLU A 688 -10.25 -3.08 -0.74
CA GLU A 688 -10.53 -4.51 -0.58
C GLU A 688 -9.26 -5.36 -0.49
N TYR A 689 -8.28 -5.12 -1.36
CA TYR A 689 -7.02 -5.84 -1.35
C TYR A 689 -6.28 -5.66 -0.02
N GLU A 690 -6.15 -4.42 0.42
CA GLU A 690 -5.39 -4.07 1.62
C GLU A 690 -6.07 -4.58 2.90
N HIS A 691 -7.42 -4.67 2.91
CA HIS A 691 -8.15 -5.36 3.97
C HIS A 691 -7.81 -6.85 4.04
N LEU A 692 -7.66 -7.53 2.89
CA LEU A 692 -7.26 -8.94 2.87
C LEU A 692 -5.82 -9.17 3.30
N SER A 693 -4.93 -8.22 3.03
CA SER A 693 -3.53 -8.27 3.47
C SER A 693 -3.38 -7.92 4.96
N HIS A 694 -4.40 -7.31 5.57
CA HIS A 694 -4.42 -6.86 6.97
C HIS A 694 -5.77 -7.21 7.66
N PRO A 695 -6.16 -8.50 7.74
CA PRO A 695 -7.51 -8.91 8.15
C PRO A 695 -7.79 -8.78 9.65
#